data_AF-A0A954A2N2-F1
#
_entry.id   AF-A0A954A2N2-F1
#
_cell.length_a   1.000
_cell.length_b   1.000
_cell.length_c   1.000
_cell.angle_alpha   90.00
_cell.angle_beta   90.00
_cell.angle_gamma   90.00
#
_symmetry.space_group_name_H-M   'P 1'
#
loop_
_entity.id
_entity.type
_entity.pdbx_description
1 polymer ?
#
loop_
_entity_poly.entity_id
_entity_poly.type
_entity_poly.pdbx_seq_one_letter_code
_entity_poly.pdbx_strand_id
1 'polypeptide(L)'
;MGRIHHSRSISAIGILLLALAIPTSLRATSFRRGDVNGDGLFDIGDAVSLLGAMFGGSASPACRDAADANDNGSLDISDAIFILGALFTPGSPLPPSPGLATCGEDPTPDGLGCDSYPPCGTPCTTCYRLLADGGVESFELCDDALDCVDAGGFADPPPTLPRDLVSDEDPPLLDGPLDSAAGRTRLRGGPSHAVNVELATGELVIRAVDLVVPGVGIDFVLSRTYRSRIARTTVLGPGWAHAYDLRIEDDGAGRLVLLDGGLRRDEFAAIGGDEYRRAEYLRRLAVEPGVAPVMDFGDGSRWTFRSLVASTAPGRIAEMRDADGNRLAFDYDALDRLVSVLDTRDRTITFAYDPTGRLASVTDFTGRSIVYDYYASGDPLGSAGDLRSVTAPIVVGSPTGNDFPAGVSWVYTYATGSGDPSLDHDLTSITDPRGLLVESIEYGMAPGSASHDRVTRRYRGGAITDITYEALTPVVENAFAVRRTIENDGMGNVRHLEFDASGHPLREVRFTGRAVADQPTTSSTNRPDFASRLRSSDPQSFTTEWRWDGNSRPVRERKADGRWIDWTVDSTTVDARSQGNVTRVDRHAIDDASPPLVETARYPIDRGPSGYTFGTRPHATTETDASGRVTTHTYDAVGHRIRTDHPTVTIGTLDGLPQPIVEEWEYDDRGRLTRQTDPGGLVTDYGYYPSGPMEGWLATKTVDPLGLALTTTYETDALGRVTRIVDPIGRDTLHTYDALDRWIRSESPEATAGVRVRTDRYYDATGHLVRTDVENRDASGALEANAAMTTVHVYDALGRRVRTVEETGSYTASIPGTPDAPDVAGLPDSEFRSFVVEYDANGHRSVAHYGEAAEGRTPEEVERQEFDERDLLFRTIRGTGVLTATTQFDYDGAGRRVVEREGLESTPRVWSTIHDAHGRSVEVVDP
;
A
#
# COMPACT_ATOMS: atom_id res chain seq x y z
N MET A 1 46.25 54.04 -22.80
CA MET A 1 46.45 55.32 -23.54
C MET A 1 45.06 55.83 -23.88
N GLY A 2 44.64 57.09 -23.72
CA GLY A 2 45.18 58.31 -23.11
C GLY A 2 44.09 59.40 -23.29
N ARG A 3 43.77 60.20 -22.27
CA ARG A 3 43.95 61.69 -22.26
C ARG A 3 43.40 62.42 -23.52
N ILE A 4 42.62 63.51 -23.44
CA ILE A 4 42.60 64.58 -22.43
C ILE A 4 41.37 65.51 -22.61
N HIS A 5 40.92 66.15 -21.53
CA HIS A 5 40.47 67.57 -21.35
C HIS A 5 40.34 68.51 -22.59
N HIS A 6 39.53 69.58 -22.66
CA HIS A 6 39.02 70.62 -21.72
C HIS A 6 37.98 71.51 -22.50
N SER A 7 37.24 72.53 -22.01
CA SER A 7 36.76 72.99 -20.68
C SER A 7 35.99 74.34 -20.79
N ARG A 8 35.17 74.71 -19.78
CA ARG A 8 34.82 76.12 -19.37
C ARG A 8 33.91 76.94 -20.35
N SER A 9 33.08 77.93 -19.97
CA SER A 9 32.66 78.50 -18.66
C SER A 9 31.58 79.62 -18.79
N ILE A 10 30.84 79.88 -17.68
CA ILE A 10 30.39 81.21 -17.15
C ILE A 10 29.06 81.90 -17.63
N SER A 11 28.28 82.38 -16.62
CA SER A 11 27.25 83.45 -16.58
C SER A 11 25.86 83.22 -17.22
N ALA A 12 24.73 83.80 -16.73
CA ALA A 12 24.41 84.47 -15.45
C ALA A 12 22.88 84.64 -15.23
N ILE A 13 22.45 84.70 -13.96
CA ILE A 13 21.29 85.40 -13.33
C ILE A 13 19.93 85.48 -14.07
N GLY A 14 18.88 84.98 -13.41
CA GLY A 14 17.49 85.38 -13.64
C GLY A 14 16.49 84.69 -12.69
N ILE A 15 15.94 85.42 -11.71
CA ILE A 15 14.89 84.91 -10.80
C ILE A 15 13.52 85.22 -11.38
N LEU A 16 12.68 84.20 -11.56
CA LEU A 16 11.22 84.36 -11.66
C LEU A 16 10.54 83.19 -10.95
N LEU A 17 9.64 83.46 -10.01
CA LEU A 17 8.80 82.42 -9.40
C LEU A 17 7.78 81.92 -10.44
N LEU A 18 7.86 80.64 -10.76
CA LEU A 18 6.77 79.87 -11.36
C LEU A 18 6.64 78.55 -10.60
N ALA A 19 5.42 78.04 -10.46
CA ALA A 19 5.12 76.89 -9.61
C ALA A 19 5.94 75.65 -10.03
N LEU A 20 6.56 74.99 -9.05
CA LEU A 20 7.19 73.69 -9.25
C LEU A 20 6.09 72.63 -9.39
N ALA A 21 5.60 72.44 -10.61
CA ALA A 21 5.07 71.15 -11.00
C ALA A 21 6.26 70.19 -10.99
N ILE A 22 6.38 69.40 -9.91
CA ILE A 22 7.25 68.23 -9.92
C ILE A 22 6.71 67.36 -11.06
N PRO A 23 7.52 66.98 -12.07
CA PRO A 23 7.09 65.95 -13.00
C PRO A 23 6.86 64.70 -12.15
N THR A 24 5.61 64.26 -12.07
CA THR A 24 5.28 62.94 -11.55
C THR A 24 6.14 61.95 -12.31
N SER A 25 7.10 61.33 -11.62
CA SER A 25 7.64 60.06 -12.06
C SER A 25 6.43 59.16 -12.28
N LEU A 26 6.17 58.80 -13.53
CA LEU A 26 5.46 57.57 -13.78
C LEU A 26 6.30 56.50 -13.08
N ARG A 27 5.66 55.70 -12.23
CA ARG A 27 6.26 54.45 -11.78
C ARG A 27 6.40 53.58 -13.02
N ALA A 28 7.56 52.99 -13.25
CA ALA A 28 7.64 51.91 -14.21
C ALA A 28 6.80 50.74 -13.67
N THR A 29 5.94 50.19 -14.51
CA THR A 29 5.16 49.01 -14.13
C THR A 29 6.10 47.81 -14.13
N SER A 30 6.14 47.02 -13.06
CA SER A 30 6.96 45.80 -13.02
C SER A 30 6.29 44.67 -13.80
N PHE A 31 7.07 43.89 -14.55
CA PHE A 31 6.59 42.82 -15.43
C PHE A 31 7.59 41.64 -15.50
N ARG A 32 7.20 40.53 -16.13
CA ARG A 32 8.11 39.45 -16.58
C ARG A 32 8.34 39.57 -18.08
N ARG A 33 9.58 39.64 -18.53
CA ARG A 33 9.94 39.69 -19.95
C ARG A 33 9.66 38.33 -20.59
N GLY A 34 8.88 38.33 -21.65
CA GLY A 34 8.42 37.13 -22.36
C GLY A 34 6.96 36.74 -22.07
N ASP A 35 6.38 37.18 -20.96
CA ASP A 35 4.95 37.00 -20.64
C ASP A 35 4.13 38.10 -21.34
N VAL A 36 3.70 37.81 -22.56
CA VAL A 36 2.99 38.74 -23.44
C VAL A 36 1.52 38.85 -23.04
N ASN A 37 0.95 37.75 -22.54
CA ASN A 37 -0.49 37.63 -22.30
C ASN A 37 -0.89 38.13 -20.89
N GLY A 38 0.05 38.12 -19.94
CA GLY A 38 -0.08 38.59 -18.56
C GLY A 38 -0.55 37.52 -17.56
N ASP A 39 -0.57 36.24 -17.91
CA ASP A 39 -1.02 35.15 -17.02
C ASP A 39 0.02 34.71 -15.98
N GLY A 40 1.25 35.23 -16.07
CA GLY A 40 2.36 34.97 -15.16
C GLY A 40 3.23 33.78 -15.57
N LEU A 41 2.86 33.03 -16.61
CA LEU A 41 3.67 31.96 -17.19
C LEU A 41 4.56 32.49 -18.32
N PHE A 42 5.34 31.60 -18.92
CA PHE A 42 6.08 31.85 -20.15
C PHE A 42 5.90 30.62 -21.02
N ASP A 43 4.99 30.70 -21.98
CA ASP A 43 4.58 29.53 -22.76
C ASP A 43 4.18 29.88 -24.22
N ILE A 44 3.62 28.90 -24.94
CA ILE A 44 3.24 29.08 -26.34
C ILE A 44 2.10 30.10 -26.52
N GLY A 45 1.27 30.31 -25.50
CA GLY A 45 0.23 31.33 -25.42
C GLY A 45 0.77 32.74 -25.56
N ASP A 46 2.01 33.01 -25.11
CA ASP A 46 2.68 34.31 -25.29
C ASP A 46 3.06 34.56 -26.74
N ALA A 47 3.73 33.58 -27.37
CA ALA A 47 4.06 33.65 -28.79
C ALA A 47 2.81 33.76 -29.67
N VAL A 48 1.74 33.03 -29.32
CA VAL A 48 0.44 33.10 -30.02
C VAL A 48 -0.23 34.47 -29.80
N SER A 49 -0.19 35.03 -28.60
CA SER A 49 -0.75 36.34 -28.29
C SER A 49 -0.02 37.46 -29.03
N LEU A 50 1.31 37.39 -29.07
CA LEU A 50 2.16 38.33 -29.79
C LEU A 50 1.91 38.29 -31.31
N LEU A 51 1.94 37.09 -31.91
CA LEU A 51 1.67 36.92 -33.34
C LEU A 51 0.21 37.29 -33.69
N GLY A 52 -0.74 37.03 -32.80
CA GLY A 52 -2.13 37.45 -32.93
C GLY A 52 -2.29 38.98 -32.92
N ALA A 53 -1.56 39.68 -32.06
CA ALA A 53 -1.52 41.15 -32.04
C ALA A 53 -0.83 41.75 -33.28
N MET A 54 0.18 41.08 -33.83
CA MET A 54 0.93 41.55 -35.01
C MET A 54 0.20 41.30 -36.34
N PHE A 55 -0.42 40.12 -36.49
CA PHE A 55 -0.93 39.65 -37.79
C PHE A 55 -2.41 39.25 -37.77
N GLY A 56 -2.96 38.91 -36.60
CA GLY A 56 -4.34 38.44 -36.43
C GLY A 56 -5.38 39.53 -36.16
N GLY A 57 -4.94 40.76 -35.85
CA GLY A 57 -5.83 41.88 -35.50
C GLY A 57 -6.32 41.88 -34.05
N SER A 58 -5.70 41.09 -33.17
CA SER A 58 -5.89 41.19 -31.72
C SER A 58 -5.40 42.56 -31.21
N ALA A 59 -5.84 42.97 -30.02
CA ALA A 59 -5.31 44.16 -29.37
C ALA A 59 -3.80 44.02 -29.09
N SER A 60 -3.03 45.10 -29.24
CA SER A 60 -1.61 45.11 -28.87
C SER A 60 -1.44 44.88 -27.36
N PRO A 61 -0.36 44.21 -26.91
CA PRO A 61 -0.08 44.02 -25.49
C PRO A 61 -0.07 45.35 -24.72
N ALA A 62 -0.68 45.36 -23.54
CA ALA A 62 -0.71 46.52 -22.65
C ALA A 62 0.65 46.75 -21.96
N CYS A 63 1.47 45.70 -21.85
CA CYS A 63 2.88 45.81 -21.49
C CYS A 63 3.72 45.50 -22.72
N ARG A 64 4.35 46.52 -23.32
CA ARG A 64 5.19 46.30 -24.51
C ARG A 64 6.57 45.76 -24.14
N ASP A 65 7.05 46.14 -22.98
CA ASP A 65 8.35 45.73 -22.43
C ASP A 65 8.35 44.22 -22.11
N ALA A 66 7.21 43.69 -21.64
CA ALA A 66 7.02 42.25 -21.49
C ALA A 66 7.00 41.51 -22.84
N ALA A 67 6.57 42.17 -23.91
CA ALA A 67 6.43 41.57 -25.23
C ALA A 67 7.71 41.66 -26.09
N ASP A 68 8.63 42.60 -25.82
CA ASP A 68 10.01 42.60 -26.32
C ASP A 68 10.81 41.54 -25.54
N ALA A 69 10.57 40.28 -25.92
CA ALA A 69 11.06 39.11 -25.22
C ALA A 69 12.57 38.93 -25.36
N ASN A 70 13.18 39.51 -26.39
CA ASN A 70 14.62 39.40 -26.67
C ASN A 70 15.44 40.65 -26.28
N ASP A 71 14.80 41.68 -25.71
CA ASP A 71 15.41 42.90 -25.15
C ASP A 71 16.18 43.72 -26.19
N ASN A 72 15.66 43.82 -27.43
CA ASN A 72 16.32 44.56 -28.51
C ASN A 72 15.84 46.03 -28.67
N GLY A 73 14.72 46.38 -28.02
CA GLY A 73 14.09 47.70 -28.09
C GLY A 73 13.23 47.90 -29.34
N SER A 74 12.68 46.82 -29.90
CA SER A 74 11.77 46.82 -31.06
C SER A 74 10.92 45.55 -31.10
N LEU A 75 9.65 45.71 -30.74
CA LEU A 75 8.63 44.67 -30.79
C LEU A 75 8.35 44.21 -32.23
N ASP A 76 8.98 43.12 -32.67
CA ASP A 76 8.80 42.53 -34.01
C ASP A 76 8.73 40.98 -33.99
N ILE A 77 8.71 40.35 -35.18
CA ILE A 77 8.56 38.89 -35.27
C ILE A 77 9.72 38.11 -34.62
N SER A 78 10.88 38.75 -34.42
CA SER A 78 12.02 38.15 -33.73
C SER A 78 11.72 37.85 -32.26
N ASP A 79 10.82 38.58 -31.61
CA ASP A 79 10.39 38.32 -30.23
C ASP A 79 9.59 37.03 -30.13
N ALA A 80 8.58 36.85 -31.00
CA ALA A 80 7.83 35.59 -31.06
C ALA A 80 8.72 34.40 -31.43
N ILE A 81 9.70 34.59 -32.32
CA ILE A 81 10.70 33.56 -32.65
C ILE A 81 11.61 33.26 -31.46
N PHE A 82 11.96 34.28 -30.66
CA PHE A 82 12.78 34.11 -29.46
C PHE A 82 12.03 33.37 -28.35
N ILE A 83 10.75 33.69 -28.11
CA ILE A 83 9.87 32.95 -27.19
C ILE A 83 9.82 31.47 -27.59
N LEU A 84 9.46 31.17 -28.85
CA LEU A 84 9.41 29.80 -29.36
C LEU A 84 10.78 29.10 -29.33
N GLY A 85 11.87 29.84 -29.57
CA GLY A 85 13.24 29.34 -29.49
C GLY A 85 13.65 28.96 -28.06
N ALA A 86 13.28 29.78 -27.07
CA ALA A 86 13.50 29.53 -25.65
C ALA A 86 12.68 28.33 -25.13
N LEU A 87 11.44 28.16 -25.62
CA LEU A 87 10.55 27.07 -25.22
C LEU A 87 10.93 25.70 -25.83
N PHE A 88 11.29 25.67 -27.12
CA PHE A 88 11.38 24.41 -27.88
C PHE A 88 12.79 24.02 -28.35
N THR A 89 13.82 24.83 -28.09
CA THR A 89 15.20 24.52 -28.49
C THR A 89 16.14 24.44 -27.27
N PRO A 90 16.61 23.25 -26.87
CA PRO A 90 17.50 23.08 -25.74
C PRO A 90 18.79 23.92 -25.86
N GLY A 91 19.10 24.70 -24.83
CA GLY A 91 20.27 25.57 -24.78
C GLY A 91 20.10 26.95 -25.43
N SER A 92 18.91 27.31 -25.90
CA SER A 92 18.58 28.70 -26.26
C SER A 92 18.68 29.64 -25.05
N PRO A 93 19.02 30.93 -25.25
CA PRO A 93 18.93 31.93 -24.19
C PRO A 93 17.46 32.17 -23.79
N LEU A 94 17.22 32.28 -22.49
CA LEU A 94 15.93 32.73 -21.93
C LEU A 94 15.83 34.28 -22.00
N PRO A 95 14.62 34.85 -21.86
CA PRO A 95 14.42 36.30 -21.78
C PRO A 95 15.35 36.98 -20.75
N PRO A 96 16.03 38.09 -21.14
CA PRO A 96 16.83 38.90 -20.23
C PRO A 96 16.02 39.46 -19.05
N SER A 97 16.72 40.07 -18.09
CA SER A 97 16.06 40.71 -16.94
C SER A 97 15.05 41.78 -17.39
N PRO A 98 13.86 41.90 -16.76
CA PRO A 98 13.32 41.07 -15.68
C PRO A 98 12.83 39.70 -16.20
N GLY A 99 13.60 38.65 -15.96
CA GLY A 99 13.41 37.35 -16.61
C GLY A 99 12.35 36.51 -15.91
N LEU A 100 12.14 35.31 -16.44
CA LEU A 100 11.02 34.42 -16.10
C LEU A 100 10.78 34.20 -14.59
N ALA A 101 11.86 34.18 -13.79
CA ALA A 101 11.80 33.91 -12.35
C ALA A 101 11.38 35.11 -11.47
N THR A 102 11.53 36.36 -11.95
CA THR A 102 11.35 37.56 -11.10
C THR A 102 10.82 38.74 -11.89
N CYS A 103 9.67 39.29 -11.46
CA CYS A 103 9.22 40.58 -11.96
C CYS A 103 10.17 41.71 -11.59
N GLY A 104 10.31 42.69 -12.48
CA GLY A 104 11.10 43.89 -12.25
C GLY A 104 10.71 45.03 -13.18
N GLU A 105 11.32 46.19 -12.99
CA GLU A 105 11.28 47.27 -13.98
C GLU A 105 12.23 46.93 -15.15
N ASP A 106 12.01 47.53 -16.32
CA ASP A 106 12.89 47.33 -17.47
C ASP A 106 14.31 47.90 -17.19
N PRO A 107 15.38 47.07 -17.21
CA PRO A 107 16.75 47.54 -17.02
C PRO A 107 17.35 48.21 -18.26
N THR A 108 16.71 48.08 -19.42
CA THR A 108 17.17 48.52 -20.75
C THR A 108 16.37 49.76 -21.18
N PRO A 109 16.95 50.99 -21.11
CA PRO A 109 16.19 52.20 -21.40
C PRO A 109 15.98 52.39 -22.90
N ASP A 110 14.78 52.08 -23.39
CA ASP A 110 14.40 52.22 -24.80
C ASP A 110 13.17 53.15 -25.01
N GLY A 111 12.43 52.94 -26.10
CA GLY A 111 11.23 53.71 -26.46
C GLY A 111 9.90 52.97 -26.27
N LEU A 112 9.92 51.77 -25.69
CA LEU A 112 8.76 51.01 -25.30
C LEU A 112 8.26 51.46 -23.91
N GLY A 113 7.23 50.78 -23.41
CA GLY A 113 6.65 51.08 -22.12
C GLY A 113 5.57 50.09 -21.71
N CYS A 114 5.46 49.88 -20.40
CA CYS A 114 4.48 49.01 -19.78
C CYS A 114 3.31 49.82 -19.17
N ASP A 115 2.25 50.06 -19.96
CA ASP A 115 1.07 50.85 -19.53
C ASP A 115 0.30 50.15 -18.40
N SER A 116 0.19 48.82 -18.47
CA SER A 116 -0.28 47.98 -17.37
C SER A 116 0.16 46.53 -17.56
N TYR A 117 0.51 45.86 -16.46
CA TYR A 117 0.76 44.43 -16.38
C TYR A 117 0.08 43.87 -15.11
N PRO A 118 -0.45 42.63 -15.12
CA PRO A 118 -1.10 42.05 -13.94
C PRO A 118 -0.16 42.01 -12.71
N PRO A 119 -0.69 42.18 -11.49
CA PRO A 119 0.15 42.22 -10.30
C PRO A 119 0.82 40.86 -10.08
N CYS A 120 2.15 40.86 -9.96
CA CYS A 120 2.95 39.66 -9.72
C CYS A 120 2.66 39.06 -8.35
N GLY A 121 1.64 38.21 -8.27
CA GLY A 121 1.24 37.49 -7.07
C GLY A 121 1.69 36.03 -7.08
N THR A 122 1.98 35.51 -5.89
CA THR A 122 1.99 34.07 -5.62
C THR A 122 0.58 33.52 -5.89
N PRO A 123 0.43 32.32 -6.49
CA PRO A 123 -0.89 31.69 -6.56
C PRO A 123 -1.43 31.42 -5.15
N CYS A 124 -2.67 31.82 -4.90
CA CYS A 124 -3.39 31.50 -3.67
C CYS A 124 -4.50 30.48 -3.97
N THR A 125 -4.64 29.47 -3.12
CA THR A 125 -5.68 28.46 -3.23
C THR A 125 -6.83 28.79 -2.26
N THR A 126 -8.06 28.86 -2.77
CA THR A 126 -9.26 28.98 -1.93
C THR A 126 -9.64 27.60 -1.39
N CYS A 127 -9.33 27.33 -0.13
CA CYS A 127 -9.76 26.13 0.58
C CYS A 127 -11.15 26.31 1.21
N TYR A 128 -11.84 25.19 1.41
CA TYR A 128 -13.16 25.13 2.02
C TYR A 128 -13.11 24.24 3.27
N ARG A 129 -13.72 24.69 4.36
CA ARG A 129 -13.83 23.91 5.61
C ARG A 129 -15.29 23.73 6.02
N LEU A 130 -15.65 22.51 6.42
CA LEU A 130 -16.92 22.20 7.06
C LEU A 130 -16.93 22.70 8.51
N LEU A 131 -17.99 23.43 8.85
CA LEU A 131 -18.32 23.86 10.20
C LEU A 131 -19.16 22.78 10.90
N ALA A 132 -19.15 22.78 12.23
CA ALA A 132 -19.82 21.75 13.06
C ALA A 132 -21.36 21.76 12.95
N ASP A 133 -21.94 22.76 12.29
CA ASP A 133 -23.38 22.88 12.00
C ASP A 133 -23.74 22.46 10.55
N GLY A 134 -22.76 22.00 9.77
CA GLY A 134 -22.92 21.66 8.35
C GLY A 134 -22.79 22.85 7.39
N GLY A 135 -22.44 24.04 7.87
CA GLY A 135 -22.03 25.15 7.02
C GLY A 135 -20.65 24.93 6.37
N VAL A 136 -20.35 25.69 5.32
CA VAL A 136 -19.04 25.69 4.65
C VAL A 136 -18.47 27.11 4.67
N GLU A 137 -17.24 27.27 5.15
CA GLU A 137 -16.49 28.53 5.16
C GLU A 137 -15.29 28.43 4.21
N SER A 138 -15.05 29.50 3.43
CA SER A 138 -13.92 29.60 2.49
C SER A 138 -12.80 30.48 3.04
N PHE A 139 -11.55 30.05 2.91
CA PHE A 139 -10.37 30.84 3.26
C PHE A 139 -9.26 30.66 2.22
N GLU A 140 -8.36 31.64 2.11
CA GLU A 140 -7.24 31.62 1.16
C GLU A 140 -5.95 31.17 1.85
N LEU A 141 -5.22 30.25 1.23
CA LEU A 141 -3.83 29.91 1.57
C LEU A 141 -2.91 30.37 0.44
N CYS A 142 -1.81 31.02 0.79
CA CYS A 142 -0.85 31.65 -0.14
C CYS A 142 0.59 31.30 0.25
N ASP A 143 0.88 30.01 0.46
CA ASP A 143 2.20 29.51 0.88
C ASP A 143 2.48 28.13 0.25
N ASP A 144 3.71 27.90 -0.21
CA ASP A 144 4.06 26.86 -1.20
C ASP A 144 4.12 25.41 -0.64
N ALA A 145 3.50 25.13 0.50
CA ALA A 145 3.76 23.92 1.29
C ALA A 145 2.54 23.14 1.81
N LEU A 146 1.30 23.55 1.50
CA LEU A 146 0.06 22.91 2.00
C LEU A 146 -1.06 22.90 0.94
N ASP A 147 -1.34 21.71 0.39
CA ASP A 147 -2.58 21.41 -0.35
C ASP A 147 -3.77 21.34 0.64
N CYS A 148 -5.00 21.70 0.23
CA CYS A 148 -6.18 21.70 1.10
C CYS A 148 -6.52 20.30 1.67
N VAL A 149 -5.89 19.26 1.14
CA VAL A 149 -6.09 17.83 1.46
C VAL A 149 -5.41 17.42 2.77
N ASP A 150 -4.35 18.12 3.19
CA ASP A 150 -3.44 17.66 4.27
C ASP A 150 -4.04 17.72 5.70
N ALA A 151 -5.27 18.23 5.83
CA ALA A 151 -6.08 18.14 7.05
C ALA A 151 -6.90 16.82 7.14
N GLY A 152 -7.11 16.15 6.00
CA GLY A 152 -7.83 14.88 5.92
C GLY A 152 -6.97 13.73 6.42
N GLY A 153 -7.30 13.20 7.59
CA GLY A 153 -6.74 11.92 8.01
C GLY A 153 -7.25 10.80 7.11
N PHE A 154 -6.34 10.06 6.47
CA PHE A 154 -6.65 8.84 5.72
C PHE A 154 -7.49 7.89 6.60
N ALA A 155 -8.74 7.69 6.23
CA ALA A 155 -9.54 6.60 6.78
C ALA A 155 -8.86 5.28 6.39
N ASP A 156 -8.65 4.41 7.38
CA ASP A 156 -8.38 3.00 7.12
C ASP A 156 -9.54 2.39 6.30
N PRO A 157 -9.33 1.28 5.58
CA PRO A 157 -10.42 0.54 4.96
C PRO A 157 -11.55 0.28 5.97
N PRO A 158 -12.82 0.18 5.52
CA PRO A 158 -13.97 0.06 6.41
C PRO A 158 -13.71 -1.04 7.45
N PRO A 159 -13.90 -0.78 8.76
CA PRO A 159 -13.56 -1.74 9.80
C PRO A 159 -14.36 -3.02 9.56
N THR A 160 -13.67 -4.03 9.05
CA THR A 160 -14.17 -5.38 9.08
C THR A 160 -14.26 -5.81 10.54
N LEU A 161 -15.27 -6.61 10.84
CA LEU A 161 -15.32 -7.31 12.12
C LEU A 161 -13.99 -8.07 12.32
N PRO A 162 -13.53 -8.28 13.57
CA PRO A 162 -12.45 -9.22 13.84
C PRO A 162 -12.68 -10.53 13.07
N ARG A 163 -11.59 -11.15 12.58
CA ARG A 163 -11.65 -12.34 11.71
C ARG A 163 -12.49 -13.49 12.27
N ASP A 164 -12.66 -13.52 13.58
CA ASP A 164 -13.43 -14.46 14.40
C ASP A 164 -14.94 -14.53 14.06
N LEU A 165 -15.47 -13.65 13.21
CA LEU A 165 -16.89 -13.64 12.78
C LEU A 165 -17.15 -14.14 11.35
N VAL A 166 -16.16 -14.77 10.69
CA VAL A 166 -16.39 -15.57 9.48
C VAL A 166 -16.44 -17.04 9.88
N SER A 167 -17.51 -17.74 9.54
CA SER A 167 -17.58 -19.19 9.68
C SER A 167 -16.50 -19.85 8.82
N ASP A 168 -15.67 -20.71 9.43
CA ASP A 168 -14.71 -21.56 8.72
C ASP A 168 -15.43 -22.49 7.73
N GLU A 169 -15.51 -22.07 6.48
CA GLU A 169 -15.69 -22.94 5.31
C GLU A 169 -14.29 -23.24 4.75
N ASP A 170 -13.97 -24.53 4.62
CA ASP A 170 -12.60 -25.05 4.48
C ASP A 170 -11.72 -24.34 3.42
N PRO A 171 -10.46 -23.96 3.76
CA PRO A 171 -9.45 -23.74 2.75
C PRO A 171 -9.01 -25.08 2.14
N PRO A 172 -8.75 -25.17 0.82
CA PRO A 172 -8.27 -26.40 0.21
C PRO A 172 -6.90 -26.80 0.78
N LEU A 173 -6.79 -28.08 1.16
CA LEU A 173 -5.58 -28.69 1.69
C LEU A 173 -4.37 -28.44 0.77
N LEU A 174 -3.38 -27.72 1.30
CA LEU A 174 -2.01 -27.72 0.80
C LEU A 174 -1.11 -28.24 1.93
N ASP A 175 -0.63 -29.47 1.78
CA ASP A 175 0.24 -30.13 2.75
C ASP A 175 1.54 -29.34 2.96
N GLY A 176 1.65 -28.73 4.13
CA GLY A 176 2.84 -28.03 4.62
C GLY A 176 2.81 -27.96 6.15
N PRO A 177 3.94 -28.14 6.85
CA PRO A 177 3.93 -28.29 8.31
C PRO A 177 3.47 -27.01 9.02
N LEU A 178 2.56 -27.23 9.98
CA LEU A 178 1.93 -26.25 10.87
C LEU A 178 2.90 -25.19 11.40
N ASP A 179 2.72 -23.94 10.95
CA ASP A 179 3.42 -22.75 11.44
C ASP A 179 2.45 -21.83 12.22
N SER A 180 1.49 -22.43 12.93
CA SER A 180 0.41 -21.77 13.65
C SER A 180 0.64 -21.72 15.17
N ALA A 181 1.42 -20.72 15.59
CA ALA A 181 1.38 -20.16 16.94
C ALA A 181 1.77 -18.67 16.86
N ALA A 182 0.88 -17.79 17.33
CA ALA A 182 0.84 -16.34 17.07
C ALA A 182 0.54 -15.96 15.60
N GLY A 183 -0.53 -15.17 15.40
CA GLY A 183 -1.01 -14.67 14.11
C GLY A 183 -0.14 -13.58 13.51
N ARG A 184 1.14 -13.88 13.27
CA ARG A 184 2.08 -13.02 12.56
C ARG A 184 2.21 -13.49 11.12
N THR A 185 1.83 -12.64 10.17
CA THR A 185 2.06 -12.87 8.74
C THR A 185 3.56 -12.93 8.48
N ARG A 186 4.15 -14.12 8.57
CA ARG A 186 5.53 -14.37 8.15
C ARG A 186 5.61 -14.16 6.64
N LEU A 187 6.03 -12.96 6.24
CA LEU A 187 6.40 -12.67 4.86
C LEU A 187 7.61 -13.54 4.51
N ARG A 188 7.35 -14.70 3.90
CA ARG A 188 8.38 -15.63 3.44
C ARG A 188 8.98 -15.10 2.15
N GLY A 189 10.23 -14.64 2.22
CA GLY A 189 11.08 -14.35 1.06
C GLY A 189 11.08 -12.88 0.63
N GLY A 190 12.19 -12.19 0.94
CA GLY A 190 12.54 -10.89 0.37
C GLY A 190 11.62 -9.72 0.75
N PRO A 191 11.96 -8.49 0.31
CA PRO A 191 11.11 -7.34 0.52
C PRO A 191 9.86 -7.40 -0.37
N SER A 192 8.70 -7.65 0.24
CA SER A 192 7.40 -7.59 -0.42
C SER A 192 7.05 -6.15 -0.78
N HIS A 193 6.90 -5.85 -2.06
CA HIS A 193 6.57 -4.50 -2.55
C HIS A 193 5.07 -4.37 -2.82
N ALA A 194 4.34 -3.71 -1.92
CA ALA A 194 2.97 -3.30 -2.16
C ALA A 194 2.96 -1.93 -2.84
N VAL A 195 2.66 -1.88 -4.14
CA VAL A 195 2.62 -0.67 -4.97
C VAL A 195 1.16 -0.36 -5.31
N ASN A 196 0.63 0.70 -4.72
CA ASN A 196 -0.77 1.11 -4.81
C ASN A 196 -0.87 2.55 -5.32
N VAL A 197 -1.91 2.85 -6.09
CA VAL A 197 -2.35 4.23 -6.35
C VAL A 197 -3.54 4.49 -5.44
N GLU A 198 -3.46 5.52 -4.59
CA GLU A 198 -4.60 5.94 -3.79
C GLU A 198 -5.59 6.67 -4.70
N LEU A 199 -6.68 6.02 -5.08
CA LEU A 199 -7.62 6.55 -6.08
C LEU A 199 -8.31 7.83 -5.63
N ALA A 200 -8.35 8.14 -4.32
CA ALA A 200 -8.71 9.47 -3.87
C ALA A 200 -7.63 10.49 -4.30
N THR A 201 -6.43 10.43 -3.74
CA THR A 201 -5.40 11.48 -3.91
C THR A 201 -4.64 11.42 -5.23
N GLY A 202 -4.75 10.33 -5.99
CA GLY A 202 -3.92 10.02 -7.16
C GLY A 202 -2.45 9.76 -6.83
N GLU A 203 -2.13 9.59 -5.55
CA GLU A 203 -0.78 9.42 -5.01
C GLU A 203 -0.29 7.99 -5.23
N LEU A 204 0.97 7.84 -5.64
CA LEU A 204 1.66 6.56 -5.60
C LEU A 204 2.14 6.27 -4.18
N VAL A 205 1.63 5.21 -3.57
CA VAL A 205 2.06 4.72 -2.25
C VAL A 205 2.73 3.36 -2.42
N ILE A 206 4.01 3.28 -2.05
CA ILE A 206 4.75 2.01 -2.00
C ILE A 206 5.02 1.66 -0.55
N ARG A 207 4.82 0.40 -0.17
CA ARG A 207 5.30 -0.14 1.12
C ARG A 207 6.17 -1.36 0.87
N ALA A 208 7.36 -1.37 1.47
CA ALA A 208 8.32 -2.48 1.39
C ALA A 208 8.82 -2.84 2.79
N VAL A 209 8.94 -4.13 3.09
CA VAL A 209 9.54 -4.64 4.34
C VAL A 209 10.97 -5.07 4.06
N ASP A 210 11.96 -4.32 4.54
CA ASP A 210 13.36 -4.56 4.20
C ASP A 210 14.01 -5.62 5.12
N LEU A 211 13.64 -5.67 6.41
CA LEU A 211 14.22 -6.61 7.38
C LEU A 211 13.23 -6.95 8.51
N VAL A 212 13.13 -8.25 8.86
CA VAL A 212 12.38 -8.74 10.03
C VAL A 212 13.33 -9.46 10.99
N VAL A 213 13.18 -9.17 12.27
CA VAL A 213 13.87 -9.85 13.37
C VAL A 213 12.80 -10.32 14.38
N PRO A 214 12.43 -11.62 14.37
CA PRO A 214 11.34 -12.14 15.19
C PRO A 214 11.66 -12.05 16.69
N GLY A 215 10.75 -11.50 17.49
CA GLY A 215 10.90 -11.32 18.93
C GLY A 215 9.80 -12.02 19.74
N VAL A 216 9.84 -11.88 21.07
CA VAL A 216 8.74 -12.29 21.95
C VAL A 216 7.79 -11.11 22.13
N GLY A 217 6.49 -11.29 21.90
CA GLY A 217 5.47 -10.23 22.06
C GLY A 217 5.48 -9.15 20.99
N ILE A 218 6.66 -8.63 20.59
CA ILE A 218 6.89 -7.67 19.50
C ILE A 218 8.04 -8.15 18.61
N ASP A 219 7.86 -8.10 17.30
CA ASP A 219 8.94 -8.27 16.30
C ASP A 219 9.54 -6.91 15.94
N PHE A 220 10.84 -6.86 15.67
CA PHE A 220 11.42 -5.72 14.94
C PHE A 220 11.14 -5.90 13.44
N VAL A 221 10.54 -4.89 12.82
CA VAL A 221 10.15 -4.88 11.40
C VAL A 221 10.60 -3.55 10.81
N LEU A 222 11.74 -3.56 10.13
CA LEU A 222 12.15 -2.44 9.30
C LEU A 222 11.35 -2.49 8.01
N SER A 223 10.42 -1.55 7.86
CA SER A 223 9.74 -1.27 6.61
C SER A 223 9.91 0.19 6.22
N ARG A 224 9.69 0.47 4.93
CA ARG A 224 9.73 1.81 4.36
C ARG A 224 8.51 2.08 3.51
N THR A 225 8.10 3.34 3.49
CA THR A 225 6.96 3.84 2.73
C THR A 225 7.42 4.94 1.78
N TYR A 226 7.04 4.85 0.49
CA TYR A 226 7.10 5.95 -0.47
C TYR A 226 5.72 6.60 -0.62
N ARG A 227 5.69 7.91 -0.84
CA ARG A 227 4.49 8.70 -1.12
C ARG A 227 4.83 9.81 -2.12
N SER A 228 4.28 9.77 -3.34
CA SER A 228 4.60 10.74 -4.40
C SER A 228 4.30 12.19 -4.01
N ARG A 229 3.06 12.45 -3.60
CA ARG A 229 2.53 13.78 -3.27
C ARG A 229 3.07 14.38 -1.96
N ILE A 230 4.11 13.80 -1.36
CA ILE A 230 4.67 14.24 -0.08
C ILE A 230 6.12 14.70 -0.27
N ALA A 231 6.29 16.01 -0.46
CA ALA A 231 7.59 16.70 -0.64
C ALA A 231 8.52 16.67 0.60
N ARG A 232 8.32 15.75 1.55
CA ARG A 232 9.15 15.61 2.76
C ARG A 232 10.35 14.72 2.48
N THR A 233 11.54 15.25 2.74
CA THR A 233 12.80 14.47 2.77
C THR A 233 13.04 13.88 4.15
N THR A 234 13.42 12.60 4.22
CA THR A 234 13.86 11.93 5.46
C THR A 234 15.29 11.40 5.33
N VAL A 235 15.72 10.56 6.27
CA VAL A 235 16.99 9.82 6.15
C VAL A 235 17.02 8.85 4.97
N LEU A 236 15.87 8.50 4.39
CA LEU A 236 15.75 7.72 3.15
C LEU A 236 15.60 8.57 1.88
N GLY A 237 15.75 9.90 1.97
CA GLY A 237 15.61 10.81 0.84
C GLY A 237 14.18 11.39 0.67
N PRO A 238 13.90 12.08 -0.44
CA PRO A 238 12.58 12.63 -0.77
C PRO A 238 11.52 11.54 -0.93
N GLY A 239 10.28 11.80 -0.50
CA GLY A 239 9.14 10.91 -0.68
C GLY A 239 9.20 9.58 0.10
N TRP A 240 10.34 9.19 0.67
CA TRP A 240 10.53 7.97 1.45
C TRP A 240 10.61 8.24 2.96
N ALA A 241 10.17 7.29 3.79
CA ALA A 241 10.46 7.20 5.23
C ALA A 241 10.55 5.74 5.68
N HIS A 242 11.24 5.47 6.79
CA HIS A 242 11.20 4.15 7.45
C HIS A 242 10.27 4.16 8.67
N ALA A 243 9.72 2.99 9.04
CA ALA A 243 8.73 2.82 10.11
C ALA A 243 9.15 3.36 11.51
N TYR A 244 10.42 3.70 11.69
CA TYR A 244 10.99 4.25 12.92
C TYR A 244 11.44 5.72 12.81
N ASP A 245 11.10 6.41 11.71
CA ASP A 245 11.08 7.89 11.61
C ASP A 245 9.95 8.54 12.47
N LEU A 246 9.24 7.69 13.22
CA LEU A 246 8.17 7.97 14.16
C LEU A 246 8.54 9.03 15.20
N ARG A 247 7.79 10.14 15.23
CA ARG A 247 8.06 11.27 16.13
C ARG A 247 6.86 12.20 16.31
N ILE A 248 6.90 12.99 17.38
CA ILE A 248 5.95 14.06 17.67
C ILE A 248 6.63 15.42 17.45
N GLU A 249 5.98 16.30 16.70
CA GLU A 249 6.37 17.69 16.45
C GLU A 249 5.33 18.64 17.09
N ASP A 250 5.74 19.81 17.57
CA ASP A 250 4.84 20.92 17.93
C ASP A 250 4.63 21.77 16.67
N ASP A 251 3.38 22.07 16.31
CA ASP A 251 3.08 22.85 15.10
C ASP A 251 3.26 24.36 15.28
N GLY A 252 3.62 24.82 16.48
CA GLY A 252 3.78 26.23 16.83
C GLY A 252 2.46 26.99 17.05
N ALA A 253 1.31 26.34 16.78
CA ALA A 253 -0.03 26.83 17.10
C ALA A 253 -0.60 26.15 18.37
N GLY A 254 0.21 25.35 19.07
CA GLY A 254 -0.18 24.64 20.30
C GLY A 254 -0.90 23.32 20.04
N ARG A 255 -0.77 22.75 18.83
CA ARG A 255 -1.21 21.39 18.49
C ARG A 255 0.02 20.50 18.36
N LEU A 256 -0.17 19.21 18.63
CA LEU A 256 0.89 18.22 18.47
C LEU A 256 0.65 17.41 17.21
N VAL A 257 1.72 17.14 16.48
CA VAL A 257 1.69 16.42 15.20
C VAL A 257 2.47 15.13 15.36
N LEU A 258 1.79 13.98 15.27
CA LEU A 258 2.47 12.69 15.11
C LEU A 258 2.80 12.47 13.63
N LEU A 259 4.05 12.21 13.33
CA LEU A 259 4.49 11.60 12.06
C LEU A 259 4.71 10.12 12.32
N ASP A 260 4.00 9.26 11.61
CA ASP A 260 3.83 7.84 11.98
C ASP A 260 4.91 6.87 11.46
N GLY A 261 5.99 7.39 10.88
CA GLY A 261 7.02 6.59 10.19
C GLY A 261 6.64 6.17 8.76
N GLY A 262 5.41 6.43 8.31
CA GLY A 262 4.92 6.20 6.95
C GLY A 262 4.61 7.49 6.19
N LEU A 263 5.24 8.61 6.57
CA LEU A 263 4.97 9.97 6.10
C LEU A 263 3.54 10.51 6.35
N ARG A 264 2.67 9.77 7.05
CA ARG A 264 1.34 10.25 7.42
C ARG A 264 1.45 11.19 8.62
N ARG A 265 0.66 12.26 8.58
CA ARG A 265 0.59 13.33 9.58
C ARG A 265 -0.73 13.24 10.35
N ASP A 266 -0.64 13.13 11.67
CA ASP A 266 -1.79 13.17 12.58
C ASP A 266 -1.76 14.41 13.47
N GLU A 267 -2.74 15.29 13.32
CA GLU A 267 -2.87 16.49 14.17
C GLU A 267 -3.73 16.19 15.43
N PHE A 268 -3.18 16.48 16.61
CA PHE A 268 -3.82 16.31 17.90
C PHE A 268 -4.11 17.68 18.53
N ALA A 269 -5.37 17.91 18.87
CA ALA A 269 -5.80 19.13 19.58
C ALA A 269 -5.76 18.90 21.10
N ALA A 270 -5.36 19.93 21.85
CA ALA A 270 -5.43 19.91 23.31
C ALA A 270 -6.89 19.80 23.79
N ILE A 271 -7.15 18.90 24.74
CA ILE A 271 -8.49 18.73 25.36
C ILE A 271 -8.56 19.23 26.81
N GLY A 272 -7.43 19.64 27.37
CA GLY A 272 -7.33 20.32 28.67
C GLY A 272 -6.19 19.75 29.53
N GLY A 273 -5.45 20.63 30.21
CA GLY A 273 -4.22 20.22 30.89
C GLY A 273 -3.18 19.71 29.89
N ASP A 274 -2.54 18.60 30.25
CA ASP A 274 -1.43 17.98 29.52
C ASP A 274 -1.88 16.88 28.54
N GLU A 275 -3.18 16.82 28.20
CA GLU A 275 -3.79 15.79 27.36
C GLU A 275 -4.26 16.32 25.99
N TYR A 276 -3.89 15.57 24.93
CA TYR A 276 -4.18 15.87 23.53
C TYR A 276 -4.94 14.70 22.87
N ARG A 277 -5.86 15.00 21.95
CA ARG A 277 -6.69 14.00 21.25
C ARG A 277 -6.82 14.31 19.76
N ARG A 278 -6.78 13.27 18.93
CA ARG A 278 -7.33 13.32 17.56
C ARG A 278 -8.64 12.53 17.53
N ALA A 279 -9.76 13.20 17.25
CA ALA A 279 -11.10 12.64 17.40
C ALA A 279 -11.37 11.48 16.43
N GLU A 280 -10.98 11.63 15.17
CA GLU A 280 -11.16 10.67 14.07
C GLU A 280 -10.47 9.32 14.34
N TYR A 281 -9.30 9.33 15.00
CA TYR A 281 -8.48 8.13 15.22
C TYR A 281 -8.60 7.55 16.63
N LEU A 282 -9.39 8.16 17.50
CA LEU A 282 -9.61 7.69 18.88
C LEU A 282 -8.33 7.66 19.76
N ARG A 283 -7.22 8.21 19.26
CA ARG A 283 -5.91 8.24 19.92
C ARG A 283 -5.83 9.39 20.94
N ARG A 284 -5.20 9.10 22.07
CA ARG A 284 -4.83 10.07 23.12
C ARG A 284 -3.31 10.14 23.23
N LEU A 285 -2.80 11.35 23.42
CA LEU A 285 -1.38 11.64 23.62
C LEU A 285 -1.25 12.46 24.91
N ALA A 286 -0.47 11.97 25.86
CA ALA A 286 -0.19 12.66 27.13
C ALA A 286 1.20 13.29 27.08
N VAL A 287 1.30 14.59 27.40
CA VAL A 287 2.53 15.38 27.35
C VAL A 287 2.66 16.27 28.59
N GLU A 288 3.05 15.67 29.71
CA GLU A 288 3.30 16.40 30.95
C GLU A 288 4.65 17.16 30.89
N PRO A 289 4.72 18.44 31.33
CA PRO A 289 5.95 19.23 31.31
C PRO A 289 7.12 18.58 32.06
N GLY A 290 8.19 18.25 31.33
CA GLY A 290 9.39 17.59 31.87
C GLY A 290 9.31 16.07 31.93
N VAL A 291 8.21 15.47 31.44
CA VAL A 291 8.04 14.02 31.27
C VAL A 291 8.25 13.66 29.78
N ALA A 292 8.44 12.37 29.51
CA ALA A 292 8.41 11.82 28.16
C ALA A 292 6.96 11.80 27.62
N PRO A 293 6.67 12.25 26.39
CA PRO A 293 5.36 12.07 25.78
C PRO A 293 5.00 10.58 25.67
N VAL A 294 3.75 10.23 25.95
CA VAL A 294 3.26 8.84 25.91
C VAL A 294 1.97 8.74 25.09
N MET A 295 1.95 7.78 24.17
CA MET A 295 0.77 7.37 23.41
C MET A 295 0.37 5.96 23.84
N ASP A 296 -0.87 5.82 24.30
CA ASP A 296 -1.46 4.53 24.69
C ASP A 296 -2.49 4.08 23.65
N PHE A 297 -2.48 2.79 23.35
CA PHE A 297 -3.38 2.15 22.39
C PHE A 297 -4.50 1.36 23.09
N GLY A 298 -5.54 1.00 22.32
CA GLY A 298 -6.69 0.25 22.84
C GLY A 298 -6.31 -1.17 23.31
N ASP A 299 -5.41 -1.83 22.58
CA ASP A 299 -4.88 -3.17 22.90
C ASP A 299 -4.03 -3.22 24.19
N GLY A 300 -3.73 -2.07 24.80
CA GLY A 300 -2.89 -1.94 25.98
C GLY A 300 -1.40 -1.75 25.69
N SER A 301 -1.01 -1.70 24.41
CA SER A 301 0.35 -1.28 24.02
C SER A 301 0.57 0.22 24.25
N ARG A 302 1.85 0.61 24.32
CA ARG A 302 2.32 1.94 24.67
C ARG A 302 3.55 2.32 23.87
N TRP A 303 3.54 3.54 23.32
CA TRP A 303 4.72 4.19 22.75
C TRP A 303 5.16 5.35 23.65
N THR A 304 6.43 5.37 24.01
CA THR A 304 7.06 6.44 24.80
C THR A 304 8.07 7.17 23.92
N PHE A 305 7.99 8.49 23.88
CA PHE A 305 8.83 9.34 23.03
C PHE A 305 9.88 10.11 23.86
N ARG A 306 10.93 10.60 23.21
CA ARG A 306 11.91 11.51 23.83
C ARG A 306 11.21 12.82 24.21
N SER A 307 11.63 13.41 25.33
CA SER A 307 11.02 14.65 25.83
C SER A 307 11.21 15.82 24.85
N LEU A 308 10.15 16.62 24.67
CA LEU A 308 10.14 17.81 23.82
C LEU A 308 10.95 18.95 24.49
N VAL A 309 12.27 18.91 24.34
CA VAL A 309 13.14 19.94 24.91
C VAL A 309 12.96 21.26 24.14
N ALA A 310 12.39 22.26 24.81
CA ALA A 310 12.25 23.65 24.34
C ALA A 310 11.50 23.82 22.99
N SER A 311 10.39 23.09 22.82
CA SER A 311 9.35 23.26 21.76
C SER A 311 9.79 23.32 20.29
N THR A 312 11.07 23.13 19.96
CA THR A 312 11.58 23.18 18.57
C THR A 312 12.26 21.89 18.12
N ALA A 313 12.46 20.92 19.02
CA ALA A 313 13.04 19.62 18.71
C ALA A 313 11.95 18.53 18.72
N PRO A 314 11.89 17.65 17.70
CA PRO A 314 10.90 16.58 17.66
C PRO A 314 11.15 15.53 18.76
N GLY A 315 10.07 15.08 19.39
CA GLY A 315 10.08 13.93 20.30
C GLY A 315 10.06 12.64 19.50
N ARG A 316 11.22 12.09 19.15
CA ARG A 316 11.32 10.78 18.47
C ARG A 316 10.91 9.62 19.37
N ILE A 317 10.50 8.49 18.79
CA ILE A 317 10.21 7.27 19.56
C ILE A 317 11.43 6.88 20.44
N ALA A 318 11.18 6.42 21.66
CA ALA A 318 12.23 5.98 22.61
C ALA A 318 11.98 4.54 23.09
N GLU A 319 10.72 4.15 23.28
CA GLU A 319 10.33 2.78 23.59
C GLU A 319 8.96 2.45 22.97
N MET A 320 8.83 1.26 22.38
CA MET A 320 7.54 0.62 22.07
C MET A 320 7.36 -0.57 23.01
N ARG A 321 6.17 -0.73 23.60
CA ARG A 321 5.88 -1.77 24.59
C ARG A 321 4.49 -2.35 24.37
N ASP A 322 4.32 -3.67 24.50
CA ASP A 322 3.02 -4.35 24.43
C ASP A 322 2.34 -4.44 25.81
N ALA A 323 1.16 -5.07 25.87
CA ALA A 323 0.39 -5.20 27.10
C ALA A 323 1.06 -6.10 28.16
N ASP A 324 1.94 -7.01 27.72
CA ASP A 324 2.71 -7.93 28.56
C ASP A 324 4.03 -7.33 29.07
N GLY A 325 4.44 -6.21 28.48
CA GLY A 325 5.65 -5.50 28.84
C GLY A 325 6.88 -5.93 28.05
N ASN A 326 6.77 -6.76 27.01
CA ASN A 326 7.84 -6.91 26.03
C ASN A 326 8.06 -5.56 25.33
N ARG A 327 9.30 -5.21 25.00
CA ARG A 327 9.66 -3.86 24.55
C ARG A 327 10.69 -3.83 23.42
N LEU A 328 10.58 -2.85 22.53
CA LEU A 328 11.66 -2.38 21.66
C LEU A 328 12.18 -1.05 22.23
N ALA A 329 13.49 -0.87 22.34
CA ALA A 329 14.11 0.37 22.84
C ALA A 329 15.00 1.02 21.77
N PHE A 330 14.95 2.34 21.64
CA PHE A 330 15.51 3.10 20.52
C PHE A 330 16.58 4.10 20.99
N ASP A 331 17.81 3.95 20.49
CA ASP A 331 18.97 4.77 20.84
C ASP A 331 19.39 5.71 19.69
N TYR A 332 19.71 6.96 20.04
CA TYR A 332 20.01 8.03 19.09
C TYR A 332 21.41 8.61 19.31
N ASP A 333 22.05 9.05 18.23
CA ASP A 333 23.30 9.79 18.29
C ASP A 333 23.12 11.27 18.70
N ALA A 334 24.24 12.00 18.81
CA ALA A 334 24.24 13.43 19.15
C ALA A 334 23.64 14.35 18.05
N LEU A 335 23.33 13.79 16.86
CA LEU A 335 22.62 14.46 15.77
C LEU A 335 21.14 14.04 15.69
N ASP A 336 20.64 13.34 16.72
CA ASP A 336 19.27 12.84 16.81
C ASP A 336 18.89 11.86 15.68
N ARG A 337 19.86 11.04 15.24
CA ARG A 337 19.65 9.95 14.28
C ARG A 337 19.61 8.60 15.00
N LEU A 338 18.69 7.72 14.59
CA LEU A 338 18.52 6.39 15.19
C LEU A 338 19.75 5.52 14.86
N VAL A 339 20.52 5.09 15.86
CA VAL A 339 21.75 4.30 15.64
C VAL A 339 21.66 2.86 16.15
N SER A 340 20.76 2.58 17.10
CA SER A 340 20.56 1.26 17.67
C SER A 340 19.10 1.05 18.06
N VAL A 341 18.60 -0.17 17.83
CA VAL A 341 17.37 -0.68 18.42
C VAL A 341 17.69 -1.98 19.16
N LEU A 342 17.29 -2.05 20.43
CA LEU A 342 17.26 -3.30 21.19
C LEU A 342 15.87 -3.91 21.03
N ASP A 343 15.83 -5.18 20.64
CA ASP A 343 14.57 -5.91 20.52
C ASP A 343 14.06 -6.44 21.88
N THR A 344 12.95 -7.18 21.83
CA THR A 344 12.29 -7.79 23.00
C THR A 344 13.12 -8.86 23.72
N ARG A 345 14.34 -9.13 23.25
CA ARG A 345 15.30 -10.09 23.78
C ARG A 345 16.68 -9.45 24.01
N ASP A 346 16.72 -8.11 24.07
CA ASP A 346 17.92 -7.27 24.16
C ASP A 346 18.97 -7.54 23.05
N ARG A 347 18.56 -8.09 21.88
CA ARG A 347 19.43 -8.23 20.70
C ARG A 347 19.48 -6.90 19.95
N THR A 348 20.68 -6.50 19.52
CA THR A 348 20.89 -5.20 18.89
C THR A 348 20.73 -5.25 17.36
N ILE A 349 19.96 -4.31 16.82
CA ILE A 349 19.95 -3.93 15.40
C ILE A 349 20.60 -2.56 15.29
N THR A 350 21.59 -2.40 14.41
CA THR A 350 22.38 -1.18 14.27
C THR A 350 22.10 -0.47 12.95
N PHE A 351 22.06 0.86 12.99
CA PHE A 351 21.78 1.73 11.84
C PHE A 351 23.03 2.59 11.57
N ALA A 352 23.50 2.62 10.32
CA ALA A 352 24.66 3.38 9.90
C ALA A 352 24.29 4.39 8.80
N TYR A 353 24.94 5.55 8.80
CA TYR A 353 24.62 6.68 7.94
C TYR A 353 25.79 7.08 7.05
N ASP A 354 25.50 7.60 5.86
CA ASP A 354 26.48 8.19 4.97
C ASP A 354 26.98 9.56 5.49
N PRO A 355 28.05 10.15 4.90
CA PRO A 355 28.56 11.45 5.31
C PRO A 355 27.61 12.63 5.12
N THR A 356 26.51 12.47 4.37
CA THR A 356 25.46 13.48 4.17
C THR A 356 24.30 13.34 5.15
N GLY A 357 24.26 12.25 5.93
CA GLY A 357 23.25 11.99 6.95
C GLY A 357 22.12 11.06 6.51
N ARG A 358 22.17 10.48 5.31
CA ARG A 358 21.20 9.48 4.82
C ARG A 358 21.52 8.10 5.36
N LEU A 359 20.51 7.25 5.54
CA LEU A 359 20.68 5.89 6.05
C LEU A 359 21.43 5.05 5.02
N ALA A 360 22.62 4.53 5.35
CA ALA A 360 23.45 3.75 4.42
C ALA A 360 23.26 2.24 4.59
N SER A 361 23.06 1.77 5.83
CA SER A 361 22.81 0.35 6.10
C SER A 361 22.09 0.11 7.42
N VAL A 362 21.37 -1.00 7.52
CA VAL A 362 20.84 -1.53 8.78
C VAL A 362 21.28 -2.98 8.92
N THR A 363 21.89 -3.31 10.07
CA THR A 363 22.51 -4.62 10.32
C THR A 363 21.94 -5.24 11.59
N ASP A 364 21.47 -6.49 11.54
CA ASP A 364 20.99 -7.21 12.73
C ASP A 364 22.10 -7.90 13.54
N PHE A 365 21.74 -8.42 14.70
CA PHE A 365 22.62 -9.15 15.62
C PHE A 365 23.26 -10.43 15.03
N THR A 366 22.79 -10.94 13.88
CA THR A 366 23.41 -12.06 13.16
C THR A 366 24.42 -11.60 12.10
N GLY A 367 24.52 -10.29 11.85
CA GLY A 367 25.38 -9.70 10.83
C GLY A 367 24.73 -9.59 9.45
N ARG A 368 23.43 -9.90 9.32
CA ARG A 368 22.70 -9.62 8.07
C ARG A 368 22.51 -8.13 7.92
N SER A 369 22.83 -7.59 6.74
CA SER A 369 22.74 -6.15 6.48
C SER A 369 21.89 -5.84 5.25
N ILE A 370 21.00 -4.86 5.39
CA ILE A 370 20.42 -4.11 4.28
C ILE A 370 21.37 -2.97 3.92
N VAL A 371 21.50 -2.63 2.64
CA VAL A 371 22.27 -1.48 2.16
C VAL A 371 21.39 -0.59 1.29
N TYR A 372 21.56 0.72 1.41
CA TYR A 372 20.78 1.75 0.72
C TYR A 372 21.73 2.65 -0.07
N ASP A 373 21.50 2.76 -1.38
CA ASP A 373 22.25 3.64 -2.28
C ASP A 373 21.37 4.76 -2.80
N TYR A 374 21.99 5.90 -3.14
CA TYR A 374 21.31 7.12 -3.53
C TYR A 374 21.88 7.74 -4.81
N TYR A 375 21.05 8.46 -5.53
CA TYR A 375 21.46 9.28 -6.68
C TYR A 375 22.30 10.50 -6.26
N ALA A 376 23.22 10.88 -7.14
CA ALA A 376 24.09 12.04 -7.02
C ALA A 376 23.64 13.18 -7.96
N SER A 377 24.20 14.37 -7.77
CA SER A 377 23.88 15.52 -8.64
C SER A 377 24.38 15.30 -10.06
N GLY A 378 23.46 15.40 -11.03
CA GLY A 378 23.72 15.16 -12.45
C GLY A 378 23.49 13.72 -12.92
N ASP A 379 22.98 12.82 -12.07
CA ASP A 379 22.52 11.51 -12.53
C ASP A 379 21.24 11.65 -13.41
N PRO A 380 21.11 10.87 -14.50
CA PRO A 380 20.02 11.05 -15.48
C PRO A 380 18.73 10.26 -15.16
N LEU A 381 18.65 9.60 -14.00
CA LEU A 381 17.53 8.70 -13.62
C LEU A 381 16.98 8.99 -12.21
N GLY A 382 17.47 10.04 -11.57
CA GLY A 382 17.07 10.45 -10.22
C GLY A 382 17.85 11.68 -9.77
N SER A 383 17.22 12.52 -8.97
CA SER A 383 17.78 13.75 -8.43
C SER A 383 18.70 13.46 -7.23
N ALA A 384 19.59 14.40 -6.92
CA ALA A 384 20.52 14.24 -5.80
C ALA A 384 19.77 14.07 -4.47
N GLY A 385 19.87 12.91 -3.85
CA GLY A 385 19.12 12.57 -2.63
C GLY A 385 18.18 11.38 -2.79
N ASP A 386 17.75 11.06 -4.01
CA ASP A 386 16.76 10.01 -4.27
C ASP A 386 17.29 8.61 -3.96
N LEU A 387 16.45 7.78 -3.35
CA LEU A 387 16.78 6.39 -3.03
C LEU A 387 16.87 5.57 -4.31
N ARG A 388 18.10 5.27 -4.74
CA ARG A 388 18.39 4.58 -6.00
C ARG A 388 18.16 3.09 -5.91
N SER A 389 18.64 2.46 -4.84
CA SER A 389 18.48 1.02 -4.66
C SER A 389 18.52 0.58 -3.20
N VAL A 390 17.86 -0.54 -2.94
CA VAL A 390 17.89 -1.24 -1.64
C VAL A 390 18.35 -2.67 -1.88
N THR A 391 19.50 -3.02 -1.29
CA THR A 391 20.14 -4.33 -1.42
C THR A 391 19.92 -5.14 -0.16
N ALA A 392 19.28 -6.30 -0.30
CA ALA A 392 19.03 -7.25 0.80
C ALA A 392 20.31 -8.04 1.17
N PRO A 393 20.32 -8.77 2.30
CA PRO A 393 21.52 -9.40 2.83
C PRO A 393 22.20 -10.37 1.85
N ILE A 394 23.53 -10.33 1.83
CA ILE A 394 24.37 -11.24 1.05
C ILE A 394 24.12 -12.69 1.47
N VAL A 395 23.93 -13.59 0.50
CA VAL A 395 23.87 -15.04 0.72
C VAL A 395 25.13 -15.68 0.15
N VAL A 396 25.91 -16.36 0.99
CA VAL A 396 27.11 -17.10 0.58
C VAL A 396 27.27 -18.39 1.38
N GLY A 397 27.82 -19.42 0.74
CA GLY A 397 28.11 -20.71 1.37
C GLY A 397 26.88 -21.56 1.66
N SER A 398 25.77 -21.35 0.95
CA SER A 398 24.56 -22.17 1.14
C SER A 398 24.83 -23.64 0.76
N PRO A 399 24.25 -24.61 1.50
CA PRO A 399 24.43 -26.05 1.22
C PRO A 399 23.80 -26.53 -0.11
N THR A 400 23.04 -25.67 -0.80
CA THR A 400 22.50 -25.89 -2.15
C THR A 400 23.32 -25.17 -3.23
N GLY A 401 24.21 -24.23 -2.87
CA GLY A 401 24.91 -23.35 -3.80
C GLY A 401 24.03 -22.23 -4.38
N ASN A 402 22.82 -22.01 -3.85
CA ASN A 402 21.92 -20.94 -4.25
C ASN A 402 22.32 -19.57 -3.63
N ASP A 403 23.53 -19.14 -3.95
CA ASP A 403 24.19 -17.98 -3.36
C ASP A 403 23.94 -16.67 -4.13
N PHE A 404 23.88 -15.57 -3.39
CA PHE A 404 23.70 -14.20 -3.86
C PHE A 404 24.84 -13.34 -3.28
N PRO A 405 26.08 -13.50 -3.79
CA PRO A 405 27.28 -12.89 -3.20
C PRO A 405 27.34 -11.36 -3.30
N ALA A 406 26.55 -10.76 -4.20
CA ALA A 406 26.38 -9.32 -4.34
C ALA A 406 25.16 -8.77 -3.58
N GLY A 407 24.42 -9.63 -2.86
CA GLY A 407 23.07 -9.33 -2.41
C GLY A 407 22.05 -9.35 -3.56
N VAL A 408 20.82 -8.96 -3.28
CA VAL A 408 19.73 -8.82 -4.26
C VAL A 408 19.13 -7.43 -4.14
N SER A 409 19.02 -6.69 -5.25
CA SER A 409 18.77 -5.24 -5.22
C SER A 409 17.50 -4.86 -5.96
N TRP A 410 16.61 -4.13 -5.30
CA TRP A 410 15.54 -3.40 -5.97
C TRP A 410 16.06 -2.02 -6.39
N VAL A 411 15.70 -1.56 -7.58
CA VAL A 411 16.19 -0.30 -8.16
C VAL A 411 15.01 0.60 -8.54
N TYR A 412 15.15 1.90 -8.28
CA TYR A 412 14.13 2.92 -8.54
C TYR A 412 14.68 3.99 -9.49
N THR A 413 13.79 4.54 -10.32
CA THR A 413 14.07 5.76 -11.10
C THR A 413 13.01 6.80 -10.80
N TYR A 414 13.36 8.06 -11.00
CA TYR A 414 12.52 9.21 -10.69
C TYR A 414 12.46 10.19 -11.85
N ALA A 415 11.45 11.04 -11.87
CA ALA A 415 11.39 12.21 -12.72
C ALA A 415 12.41 13.25 -12.24
N THR A 416 13.07 13.92 -13.19
CA THR A 416 14.17 14.87 -12.93
C THR A 416 14.20 15.95 -13.99
N GLY A 417 14.44 17.21 -13.61
CA GLY A 417 14.56 18.31 -14.56
C GLY A 417 13.27 18.59 -15.31
N SER A 418 12.12 18.28 -14.70
CA SER A 418 10.78 18.48 -15.26
C SER A 418 10.41 19.96 -15.45
N GLY A 419 11.10 20.86 -14.74
CA GLY A 419 10.79 22.28 -14.65
C GLY A 419 9.82 22.61 -13.51
N ASP A 420 9.19 21.60 -12.91
CA ASP A 420 8.33 21.71 -11.73
C ASP A 420 8.96 20.93 -10.56
N PRO A 421 9.52 21.62 -9.55
CA PRO A 421 10.17 20.96 -8.42
C PRO A 421 9.27 20.05 -7.58
N SER A 422 7.93 20.06 -7.75
CA SER A 422 7.05 19.09 -7.09
C SER A 422 6.99 17.74 -7.81
N LEU A 423 7.33 17.71 -9.11
CA LEU A 423 7.35 16.51 -9.95
C LEU A 423 8.78 15.94 -10.08
N ASP A 424 9.80 16.76 -9.89
CA ASP A 424 11.14 16.22 -9.60
C ASP A 424 11.05 15.40 -8.30
N HIS A 425 11.70 14.22 -8.28
CA HIS A 425 11.56 13.18 -7.25
C HIS A 425 10.35 12.24 -7.37
N ASP A 426 9.48 12.38 -8.38
CA ASP A 426 8.39 11.41 -8.61
C ASP A 426 8.91 10.07 -9.11
N LEU A 427 8.62 8.96 -8.42
CA LEU A 427 9.07 7.64 -8.80
C LEU A 427 8.40 7.18 -10.11
N THR A 428 9.21 7.01 -11.16
CA THR A 428 8.80 6.66 -12.53
C THR A 428 8.93 5.17 -12.83
N SER A 429 9.83 4.43 -12.18
CA SER A 429 9.91 2.98 -12.39
C SER A 429 10.47 2.19 -11.20
N ILE A 430 10.12 0.90 -11.17
CA ILE A 430 10.68 -0.10 -10.26
C ILE A 430 11.24 -1.26 -11.08
N THR A 431 12.52 -1.56 -10.89
CA THR A 431 13.19 -2.74 -11.42
C THR A 431 13.44 -3.74 -10.29
N ASP A 432 13.10 -5.01 -10.52
CA ASP A 432 13.31 -6.09 -9.57
C ASP A 432 14.78 -6.58 -9.52
N PRO A 433 15.16 -7.38 -8.51
CA PRO A 433 16.47 -8.03 -8.43
C PRO A 433 16.90 -8.95 -9.58
N ARG A 434 16.02 -9.31 -10.53
CA ARG A 434 16.38 -10.03 -11.77
C ARG A 434 16.74 -9.05 -12.91
N GLY A 435 16.64 -7.74 -12.67
CA GLY A 435 16.82 -6.70 -13.67
C GLY A 435 15.57 -6.48 -14.54
N LEU A 436 14.40 -6.98 -14.13
CA LEU A 436 13.15 -6.82 -14.89
C LEU A 436 12.39 -5.58 -14.41
N LEU A 437 11.94 -4.75 -15.35
CA LEU A 437 11.02 -3.65 -15.10
C LEU A 437 9.65 -4.23 -14.71
N VAL A 438 9.21 -4.00 -13.47
CA VAL A 438 7.95 -4.56 -12.94
C VAL A 438 6.83 -3.52 -12.85
N GLU A 439 7.18 -2.26 -12.64
CA GLU A 439 6.26 -1.12 -12.58
C GLU A 439 6.86 0.06 -13.35
N SER A 440 6.05 0.75 -14.15
CA SER A 440 6.37 2.07 -14.71
C SER A 440 5.18 3.01 -14.50
N ILE A 441 5.44 4.25 -14.13
CA ILE A 441 4.42 5.21 -13.66
C ILE A 441 4.59 6.53 -14.41
N GLU A 442 3.48 7.08 -14.91
CA GLU A 442 3.41 8.41 -15.51
C GLU A 442 2.47 9.29 -14.68
N TYR A 443 2.86 10.55 -14.48
CA TYR A 443 2.14 11.55 -13.70
C TYR A 443 1.60 12.66 -14.60
N GLY A 444 0.50 13.30 -14.20
CA GLY A 444 0.00 14.48 -14.89
C GLY A 444 0.91 15.68 -14.68
N MET A 445 1.53 16.18 -15.77
CA MET A 445 2.54 17.23 -15.70
C MET A 445 2.00 18.66 -15.74
N ALA A 446 0.71 18.87 -16.07
CA ALA A 446 0.15 20.19 -16.37
C ALA A 446 -0.34 20.92 -15.11
N PRO A 447 0.30 22.03 -14.65
CA PRO A 447 -0.09 22.72 -13.42
C PRO A 447 -1.55 23.20 -13.45
N GLY A 448 -2.22 23.14 -12.29
CA GLY A 448 -3.64 23.51 -12.16
C GLY A 448 -4.64 22.51 -12.79
N SER A 449 -4.17 21.47 -13.48
CA SER A 449 -5.02 20.33 -13.89
C SER A 449 -5.43 19.51 -12.67
N ALA A 450 -6.64 18.94 -12.69
CA ALA A 450 -7.08 17.97 -11.69
C ALA A 450 -6.20 16.70 -11.63
N SER A 451 -5.33 16.49 -12.62
CA SER A 451 -4.37 15.38 -12.69
C SER A 451 -2.91 15.78 -12.34
N HIS A 452 -2.64 17.04 -11.99
CA HIS A 452 -1.28 17.50 -11.63
C HIS A 452 -0.76 16.75 -10.40
N ASP A 453 0.48 16.23 -10.48
CA ASP A 453 1.10 15.42 -9.41
C ASP A 453 0.24 14.19 -9.02
N ARG A 454 -0.35 13.53 -10.03
CA ARG A 454 -1.15 12.31 -9.85
C ARG A 454 -0.78 11.28 -10.89
N VAL A 455 -0.78 10.02 -10.48
CA VAL A 455 -0.62 8.89 -11.40
C VAL A 455 -1.76 8.89 -12.40
N THR A 456 -1.45 9.22 -13.66
CA THR A 456 -2.40 9.17 -14.78
C THR A 456 -2.32 7.85 -15.54
N ARG A 457 -1.18 7.16 -15.45
CA ARG A 457 -0.97 5.87 -16.12
C ARG A 457 0.02 5.02 -15.33
N ARG A 458 -0.29 3.73 -15.21
CA ARG A 458 0.55 2.71 -14.59
C ARG A 458 0.71 1.53 -15.54
N TYR A 459 1.94 1.14 -15.80
CA TYR A 459 2.27 -0.14 -16.42
C TYR A 459 2.70 -1.13 -15.33
N ARG A 460 2.12 -2.33 -15.36
CA ARG A 460 2.40 -3.41 -14.41
C ARG A 460 2.46 -4.75 -15.13
N GLY A 461 3.68 -5.28 -15.32
CA GLY A 461 3.90 -6.64 -15.83
C GLY A 461 3.26 -6.96 -17.19
N GLY A 462 3.12 -5.97 -18.06
CA GLY A 462 2.50 -6.11 -19.38
C GLY A 462 1.14 -5.41 -19.51
N ALA A 463 0.42 -5.22 -18.40
CA ALA A 463 -0.86 -4.52 -18.38
C ALA A 463 -0.67 -3.01 -18.19
N ILE A 464 -1.54 -2.20 -18.80
CA ILE A 464 -1.64 -0.76 -18.55
C ILE A 464 -2.94 -0.48 -17.81
N THR A 465 -2.90 0.43 -16.84
CA THR A 465 -4.07 1.02 -16.19
C THR A 465 -4.01 2.52 -16.38
N ASP A 466 -5.04 3.08 -17.03
CA ASP A 466 -5.19 4.53 -17.20
C ASP A 466 -6.13 5.09 -16.13
N ILE A 467 -5.76 6.23 -15.56
CA ILE A 467 -6.50 6.89 -14.48
C ILE A 467 -6.75 8.37 -14.84
N THR A 468 -8.02 8.77 -14.86
CA THR A 468 -8.44 10.16 -15.10
C THR A 468 -9.06 10.76 -13.83
N TYR A 469 -8.76 12.03 -13.55
CA TYR A 469 -9.34 12.78 -12.44
C TYR A 469 -10.24 13.92 -12.97
N GLU A 470 -11.46 14.01 -12.42
CA GLU A 470 -12.43 15.09 -12.73
C GLU A 470 -12.80 15.81 -11.43
N ALA A 471 -12.64 17.15 -11.40
CA ALA A 471 -13.19 17.96 -10.32
C ALA A 471 -14.72 18.06 -10.46
N LEU A 472 -15.44 17.94 -9.34
CA LEU A 472 -16.91 18.00 -9.28
C LEU A 472 -17.36 19.18 -8.41
N THR A 473 -18.43 19.86 -8.85
CA THR A 473 -19.16 20.76 -7.97
C THR A 473 -19.96 19.94 -6.95
N PRO A 474 -19.80 20.14 -5.63
CA PRO A 474 -20.53 19.38 -4.63
C PRO A 474 -22.02 19.79 -4.62
N VAL A 475 -22.91 18.82 -4.89
CA VAL A 475 -24.36 18.99 -4.95
C VAL A 475 -25.08 17.79 -4.30
N VAL A 476 -26.39 17.87 -4.08
CA VAL A 476 -27.13 16.77 -3.44
C VAL A 476 -27.13 15.50 -4.32
N GLU A 477 -27.17 15.68 -5.64
CA GLU A 477 -27.23 14.61 -6.65
C GLU A 477 -25.96 13.76 -6.75
N ASN A 478 -24.81 14.28 -6.29
CA ASN A 478 -23.54 13.53 -6.18
C ASN A 478 -23.11 13.33 -4.72
N ALA A 479 -24.05 13.45 -3.77
CA ALA A 479 -23.80 13.33 -2.33
C ALA A 479 -22.69 14.28 -1.81
N PHE A 480 -22.53 15.45 -2.43
CA PHE A 480 -21.47 16.44 -2.18
C PHE A 480 -20.05 15.95 -2.51
N ALA A 481 -19.91 15.02 -3.46
CA ALA A 481 -18.61 14.65 -4.03
C ALA A 481 -17.93 15.88 -4.68
N VAL A 482 -16.63 16.03 -4.40
CA VAL A 482 -15.78 17.10 -4.98
C VAL A 482 -14.84 16.60 -6.07
N ARG A 483 -14.69 15.28 -6.19
CA ARG A 483 -13.80 14.64 -7.17
C ARG A 483 -14.37 13.31 -7.63
N ARG A 484 -14.17 13.00 -8.91
CA ARG A 484 -14.30 11.67 -9.48
C ARG A 484 -12.95 11.19 -9.97
N THR A 485 -12.65 9.93 -9.71
CA THR A 485 -11.53 9.20 -10.31
C THR A 485 -12.10 8.10 -11.19
N ILE A 486 -11.56 7.96 -12.40
CA ILE A 486 -12.00 7.01 -13.43
C ILE A 486 -10.81 6.12 -13.72
N GLU A 487 -10.95 4.82 -13.51
CA GLU A 487 -9.92 3.81 -13.82
C GLU A 487 -10.40 2.97 -15.01
N ASN A 488 -9.52 2.79 -16.01
CA ASN A 488 -9.67 1.86 -17.11
C ASN A 488 -8.52 0.84 -17.02
N ASP A 489 -8.85 -0.44 -16.79
CA ASP A 489 -7.85 -1.50 -16.62
C ASP A 489 -7.32 -2.04 -17.96
N GLY A 490 -6.33 -2.94 -17.89
CA GLY A 490 -5.71 -3.54 -19.07
C GLY A 490 -6.62 -4.50 -19.85
N MET A 491 -7.79 -4.82 -19.32
CA MET A 491 -8.83 -5.59 -20.00
C MET A 491 -9.92 -4.69 -20.62
N GLY A 492 -9.89 -3.38 -20.35
CA GLY A 492 -10.89 -2.40 -20.75
C GLY A 492 -12.11 -2.32 -19.82
N ASN A 493 -12.08 -2.93 -18.63
CA ASN A 493 -13.15 -2.74 -17.66
C ASN A 493 -12.98 -1.36 -16.99
N VAL A 494 -14.09 -0.69 -16.75
CA VAL A 494 -14.08 0.69 -16.23
C VAL A 494 -14.83 0.76 -14.90
N ARG A 495 -14.19 1.40 -13.91
CA ARG A 495 -14.87 1.82 -12.68
C ARG A 495 -14.62 3.30 -12.38
N HIS A 496 -15.64 3.97 -11.86
CA HIS A 496 -15.56 5.34 -11.39
C HIS A 496 -15.77 5.36 -9.88
N LEU A 497 -14.95 6.11 -9.14
CA LEU A 497 -15.15 6.39 -7.72
C LEU A 497 -15.36 7.90 -7.53
N GLU A 498 -16.33 8.26 -6.70
CA GLU A 498 -16.61 9.66 -6.33
C GLU A 498 -16.32 9.86 -4.83
N PHE A 499 -15.61 10.94 -4.51
CA PHE A 499 -15.06 11.20 -3.18
C PHE A 499 -15.52 12.54 -2.61
N ASP A 500 -15.69 12.58 -1.28
CA ASP A 500 -15.85 13.84 -0.54
C ASP A 500 -14.52 14.61 -0.42
N ALA A 501 -14.56 15.79 0.20
CA ALA A 501 -13.39 16.63 0.41
C ALA A 501 -12.33 16.04 1.37
N SER A 502 -12.70 15.05 2.17
CA SER A 502 -11.78 14.33 3.07
C SER A 502 -11.16 13.09 2.41
N GLY A 503 -11.59 12.77 1.19
CA GLY A 503 -11.12 11.59 0.44
C GLY A 503 -11.91 10.31 0.71
N HIS A 504 -13.04 10.35 1.43
CA HIS A 504 -13.86 9.16 1.63
C HIS A 504 -14.62 8.80 0.34
N PRO A 505 -14.68 7.52 -0.07
CA PRO A 505 -15.49 7.11 -1.21
C PRO A 505 -16.97 7.21 -0.85
N LEU A 506 -17.73 7.96 -1.64
CA LEU A 506 -19.19 8.11 -1.51
C LEU A 506 -19.93 7.14 -2.43
N ARG A 507 -19.37 6.87 -3.61
CA ARG A 507 -19.97 6.01 -4.64
C ARG A 507 -18.92 5.36 -5.54
N GLU A 508 -19.03 4.06 -5.77
CA GLU A 508 -18.30 3.30 -6.80
C GLU A 508 -19.31 2.85 -7.86
N VAL A 509 -19.00 3.07 -9.14
CA VAL A 509 -19.78 2.60 -10.30
C VAL A 509 -18.88 1.72 -11.15
N ARG A 510 -19.16 0.42 -11.20
CA ARG A 510 -18.51 -0.54 -12.11
C ARG A 510 -19.38 -0.74 -13.34
N PHE A 511 -18.89 -0.42 -14.52
CA PHE A 511 -19.67 -0.51 -15.76
C PHE A 511 -19.67 -1.93 -16.34
N THR A 512 -20.67 -2.23 -17.17
CA THR A 512 -20.68 -3.44 -18.00
C THR A 512 -20.36 -3.11 -19.45
N GLY A 513 -19.89 -4.09 -20.22
CA GLY A 513 -19.16 -3.82 -21.45
C GLY A 513 -17.81 -3.16 -21.17
N ARG A 514 -17.01 -2.99 -22.23
CA ARG A 514 -15.62 -2.55 -22.11
C ARG A 514 -15.33 -1.29 -22.91
N ALA A 515 -14.42 -0.48 -22.38
CA ALA A 515 -13.77 0.58 -23.12
C ALA A 515 -12.65 0.01 -24.01
N VAL A 516 -12.01 0.85 -24.81
CA VAL A 516 -10.74 0.48 -25.45
C VAL A 516 -9.67 0.46 -24.35
N ALA A 517 -9.00 -0.68 -24.18
CA ALA A 517 -7.86 -0.80 -23.26
C ALA A 517 -6.69 0.10 -23.69
N ASP A 518 -5.77 0.37 -22.77
CA ASP A 518 -4.57 1.21 -22.96
C ASP A 518 -4.86 2.67 -23.42
N GLN A 519 -6.10 3.14 -23.22
CA GLN A 519 -6.54 4.50 -23.51
C GLN A 519 -7.31 5.13 -22.32
N PRO A 520 -7.04 6.40 -21.95
CA PRO A 520 -7.78 7.08 -20.90
C PRO A 520 -9.29 7.19 -21.15
N THR A 521 -10.08 6.80 -20.15
CA THR A 521 -11.54 6.95 -20.13
C THR A 521 -11.95 8.19 -19.36
N THR A 522 -12.98 8.89 -19.84
CA THR A 522 -13.52 10.11 -19.20
C THR A 522 -15.04 10.07 -19.15
N SER A 523 -15.66 11.09 -18.54
CA SER A 523 -17.11 11.30 -18.63
C SER A 523 -17.65 11.67 -20.02
N SER A 524 -16.83 11.65 -21.08
CA SER A 524 -17.33 11.81 -22.46
C SER A 524 -16.59 11.01 -23.54
N THR A 525 -15.39 10.49 -23.26
CA THR A 525 -14.53 9.78 -24.22
C THR A 525 -14.18 8.38 -23.74
N ASN A 526 -13.91 7.46 -24.68
CA ASN A 526 -13.57 6.06 -24.44
C ASN A 526 -14.47 5.36 -23.40
N ARG A 527 -15.79 5.59 -23.48
CA ARG A 527 -16.74 4.98 -22.55
C ARG A 527 -17.01 3.52 -22.90
N PRO A 528 -17.32 2.68 -21.90
CA PRO A 528 -17.74 1.30 -22.12
C PRO A 528 -18.85 1.16 -23.15
N ASP A 529 -18.65 0.29 -24.14
CA ASP A 529 -19.72 -0.07 -25.06
C ASP A 529 -20.64 -1.08 -24.38
N PHE A 530 -21.79 -0.61 -23.87
CA PHE A 530 -22.80 -1.51 -23.29
C PHE A 530 -23.29 -2.59 -24.25
N ALA A 531 -23.16 -2.44 -25.57
CA ALA A 531 -23.48 -3.52 -26.52
C ALA A 531 -22.44 -4.66 -26.52
N SER A 532 -21.21 -4.39 -26.07
CA SER A 532 -20.14 -5.39 -25.90
C SER A 532 -20.24 -6.23 -24.63
N ARG A 533 -21.22 -5.93 -23.74
CA ARG A 533 -21.33 -6.59 -22.43
C ARG A 533 -21.49 -8.11 -22.54
N LEU A 534 -20.74 -8.86 -21.73
CA LEU A 534 -20.66 -10.32 -21.82
C LEU A 534 -22.01 -11.01 -21.55
N ARG A 535 -22.82 -10.44 -20.66
CA ARG A 535 -24.19 -10.90 -20.36
C ARG A 535 -25.21 -9.81 -20.72
N SER A 536 -26.07 -10.09 -21.70
CA SER A 536 -27.10 -9.15 -22.15
C SER A 536 -28.17 -8.81 -21.09
N SER A 537 -28.32 -9.66 -20.07
CA SER A 537 -29.18 -9.47 -18.91
C SER A 537 -28.71 -8.42 -17.92
N ASP A 538 -27.41 -8.10 -17.94
CA ASP A 538 -26.82 -7.26 -16.91
C ASP A 538 -27.24 -5.79 -17.06
N PRO A 539 -27.33 -5.04 -15.94
CA PRO A 539 -27.50 -3.59 -15.97
C PRO A 539 -26.29 -2.92 -16.64
N GLN A 540 -26.43 -1.65 -17.04
CA GLN A 540 -25.31 -0.86 -17.59
C GLN A 540 -24.17 -0.63 -16.58
N SER A 541 -24.47 -0.74 -15.27
CA SER A 541 -23.47 -0.68 -14.21
C SER A 541 -23.99 -1.30 -12.92
N PHE A 542 -23.06 -1.62 -12.04
CA PHE A 542 -23.26 -2.03 -10.66
C PHE A 542 -22.73 -0.89 -9.77
N THR A 543 -23.58 -0.38 -8.87
CA THR A 543 -23.26 0.81 -8.05
C THR A 543 -23.26 0.49 -6.56
N THR A 544 -22.17 0.78 -5.87
CA THR A 544 -22.06 0.72 -4.41
C THR A 544 -22.01 2.14 -3.85
N GLU A 545 -22.73 2.42 -2.77
CA GLU A 545 -22.82 3.75 -2.13
C GLU A 545 -22.45 3.65 -0.64
N TRP A 546 -21.67 4.60 -0.12
CA TRP A 546 -21.30 4.65 1.30
C TRP A 546 -21.78 5.94 1.97
N ARG A 547 -21.91 5.91 3.30
CA ARG A 547 -22.08 7.09 4.14
C ARG A 547 -21.13 7.05 5.33
N TRP A 548 -20.61 8.20 5.66
CA TRP A 548 -19.59 8.41 6.69
C TRP A 548 -20.14 9.30 7.80
N ASP A 549 -19.69 9.10 9.04
CA ASP A 549 -19.93 10.04 10.12
C ASP A 549 -18.84 11.13 10.19
N GLY A 550 -19.06 12.14 11.06
CA GLY A 550 -18.10 13.22 11.27
C GLY A 550 -16.80 12.83 11.98
N ASN A 551 -16.52 11.53 12.15
CA ASN A 551 -15.24 11.00 12.63
C ASN A 551 -14.60 10.06 11.59
N SER A 552 -14.95 10.18 10.30
CA SER A 552 -14.39 9.38 9.20
C SER A 552 -14.70 7.87 9.28
N ARG A 553 -15.81 7.47 9.90
CA ARG A 553 -16.21 6.05 10.00
C ARG A 553 -17.40 5.73 9.09
N PRO A 554 -17.41 4.59 8.39
CA PRO A 554 -18.55 4.19 7.59
C PRO A 554 -19.72 3.80 8.50
N VAL A 555 -20.87 4.43 8.29
CA VAL A 555 -22.12 4.15 9.01
C VAL A 555 -23.17 3.45 8.14
N ARG A 556 -23.01 3.50 6.81
CA ARG A 556 -23.81 2.74 5.85
C ARG A 556 -23.00 2.32 4.63
N GLU A 557 -23.22 1.11 4.14
CA GLU A 557 -22.83 0.62 2.82
C GLU A 557 -24.09 0.08 2.12
N ARG A 558 -24.39 0.58 0.93
CA ARG A 558 -25.43 0.03 0.05
C ARG A 558 -24.78 -0.64 -1.14
N LYS A 559 -25.09 -1.92 -1.33
CA LYS A 559 -24.49 -2.79 -2.35
C LYS A 559 -25.23 -2.70 -3.68
N ALA A 560 -24.57 -3.12 -4.75
CA ALA A 560 -25.08 -3.04 -6.11
C ALA A 560 -26.30 -3.92 -6.42
N ASP A 561 -26.66 -4.87 -5.55
CA ASP A 561 -27.94 -5.59 -5.62
C ASP A 561 -29.08 -4.90 -4.87
N GLY A 562 -28.82 -3.78 -4.20
CA GLY A 562 -29.82 -3.00 -3.45
C GLY A 562 -29.85 -3.27 -1.95
N ARG A 563 -29.24 -4.35 -1.44
CA ARG A 563 -29.08 -4.58 0.02
C ARG A 563 -28.20 -3.50 0.64
N TRP A 564 -28.34 -3.26 1.95
CA TRP A 564 -27.43 -2.38 2.68
C TRP A 564 -27.10 -2.90 4.08
N ILE A 565 -26.00 -2.41 4.62
CA ILE A 565 -25.52 -2.64 5.98
C ILE A 565 -25.48 -1.29 6.69
N ASP A 566 -26.07 -1.21 7.87
CA ASP A 566 -25.92 -0.08 8.79
C ASP A 566 -25.06 -0.48 9.99
N TRP A 567 -24.08 0.36 10.34
CA TRP A 567 -23.21 0.18 11.51
C TRP A 567 -23.57 1.18 12.61
N THR A 568 -23.91 0.67 13.79
CA THR A 568 -24.06 1.49 15.00
C THR A 568 -22.78 1.41 15.83
N VAL A 569 -22.04 2.50 15.86
CA VAL A 569 -20.85 2.68 16.71
C VAL A 569 -21.22 3.33 18.04
N ASP A 570 -20.51 2.98 19.12
CA ASP A 570 -20.63 3.75 20.36
C ASP A 570 -20.08 5.17 20.15
N SER A 571 -20.93 6.14 20.49
CA SER A 571 -20.67 7.59 20.44
C SER A 571 -21.00 8.27 21.78
N THR A 572 -21.36 7.48 22.79
CA THR A 572 -21.95 7.93 24.05
C THR A 572 -21.06 7.74 25.27
N THR A 573 -20.08 6.84 25.19
CA THR A 573 -19.03 6.71 26.22
C THR A 573 -18.07 7.89 26.20
N VAL A 574 -17.56 8.27 27.38
CA VAL A 574 -16.60 9.37 27.56
C VAL A 574 -15.16 8.91 27.27
N ASP A 575 -14.90 7.60 27.34
CA ASP A 575 -13.60 7.04 26.95
C ASP A 575 -13.47 7.04 25.42
N ALA A 576 -12.35 7.57 24.94
CA ALA A 576 -12.05 7.56 23.50
C ALA A 576 -11.75 6.14 23.00
N ARG A 577 -11.29 5.22 23.87
CA ARG A 577 -11.00 3.82 23.51
C ARG A 577 -12.27 2.96 23.32
N SER A 578 -13.42 3.41 23.83
CA SER A 578 -14.72 2.76 23.62
C SER A 578 -15.55 3.42 22.53
N GLN A 579 -15.37 4.73 22.30
CA GLN A 579 -15.93 5.42 21.13
C GLN A 579 -15.47 4.70 19.86
N GLY A 580 -16.37 4.45 18.91
CA GLY A 580 -16.06 3.79 17.64
C GLY A 580 -16.16 2.27 17.63
N ASN A 581 -16.29 1.62 18.80
CA ASN A 581 -16.62 0.19 18.83
C ASN A 581 -17.97 -0.06 18.15
N VAL A 582 -18.01 -0.99 17.19
CA VAL A 582 -19.26 -1.40 16.53
C VAL A 582 -20.08 -2.21 17.53
N THR A 583 -21.21 -1.66 17.97
CA THR A 583 -22.11 -2.28 18.97
C THR A 583 -23.27 -3.03 18.34
N ARG A 584 -23.64 -2.67 17.10
CA ARG A 584 -24.71 -3.32 16.34
C ARG A 584 -24.47 -3.18 14.84
N VAL A 585 -24.78 -4.25 14.11
CA VAL A 585 -24.79 -4.31 12.64
C VAL A 585 -26.19 -4.71 12.21
N ASP A 586 -26.85 -3.87 11.42
CA ASP A 586 -28.14 -4.17 10.81
C ASP A 586 -27.93 -4.50 9.33
N ARG A 587 -28.16 -5.76 8.93
CA ARG A 587 -28.06 -6.21 7.54
C ARG A 587 -29.45 -6.23 6.92
N HIS A 588 -29.73 -5.26 6.06
CA HIS A 588 -31.02 -5.09 5.41
C HIS A 588 -31.14 -5.98 4.17
N ALA A 589 -32.38 -6.43 3.93
CA ALA A 589 -32.75 -7.20 2.76
C ALA A 589 -32.80 -6.34 1.48
N ILE A 590 -32.95 -7.00 0.34
CA ILE A 590 -33.21 -6.34 -0.95
C ILE A 590 -34.61 -5.72 -1.03
N ASP A 591 -35.55 -6.19 -0.21
CA ASP A 591 -36.89 -5.64 -0.08
C ASP A 591 -37.11 -4.89 1.25
N ASP A 592 -37.92 -3.83 1.21
CA ASP A 592 -38.29 -3.02 2.38
C ASP A 592 -39.26 -3.74 3.35
N ALA A 593 -39.72 -4.95 3.01
CA ALA A 593 -40.72 -5.68 3.80
C ALA A 593 -40.08 -6.61 4.84
N SER A 594 -38.88 -7.10 4.56
CA SER A 594 -38.13 -8.02 5.42
C SER A 594 -37.38 -7.24 6.52
N PRO A 595 -37.51 -7.63 7.80
CA PRO A 595 -36.75 -7.00 8.88
C PRO A 595 -35.24 -7.24 8.69
N PRO A 596 -34.37 -6.32 9.15
CA PRO A 596 -32.93 -6.53 9.09
C PRO A 596 -32.51 -7.74 9.96
N LEU A 597 -31.47 -8.45 9.51
CA LEU A 597 -30.73 -9.37 10.38
C LEU A 597 -29.84 -8.51 11.31
N VAL A 598 -30.00 -8.69 12.62
CA VAL A 598 -29.38 -7.81 13.63
C VAL A 598 -28.33 -8.59 14.41
N GLU A 599 -27.07 -8.22 14.24
CA GLU A 599 -25.96 -8.69 15.06
C GLU A 599 -25.61 -7.62 16.11
N THR A 600 -25.27 -8.02 17.34
CA THR A 600 -24.85 -7.06 18.38
C THR A 600 -23.64 -7.54 19.15
N ALA A 601 -22.77 -6.60 19.55
CA ALA A 601 -21.59 -6.84 20.36
C ALA A 601 -21.63 -5.97 21.62
N ARG A 602 -21.18 -6.51 22.74
CA ARG A 602 -21.03 -5.76 24.01
C ARG A 602 -19.59 -5.73 24.45
N TYR A 603 -19.16 -4.53 24.82
CA TYR A 603 -17.84 -4.24 25.35
C TYR A 603 -17.97 -3.98 26.86
N PRO A 604 -16.92 -4.23 27.65
CA PRO A 604 -16.96 -4.00 29.09
C PRO A 604 -17.13 -2.49 29.36
N ILE A 605 -18.10 -2.15 30.22
CA ILE A 605 -18.36 -0.77 30.65
C ILE A 605 -18.00 -0.66 32.13
N ASP A 606 -16.80 -0.16 32.44
CA ASP A 606 -16.36 0.07 33.81
C ASP A 606 -17.09 1.26 34.45
N ARG A 607 -18.13 0.95 35.23
CA ARG A 607 -18.76 1.90 36.17
C ARG A 607 -18.29 1.63 37.59
N GLY A 608 -17.08 2.11 37.91
CA GLY A 608 -16.57 2.16 39.27
C GLY A 608 -17.40 3.12 40.17
N PRO A 609 -17.52 2.87 41.50
CA PRO A 609 -18.27 3.75 42.41
C PRO A 609 -17.72 5.18 42.57
N SER A 610 -16.52 5.44 42.05
CA SER A 610 -15.76 6.68 42.19
C SER A 610 -15.42 7.35 40.85
N GLY A 611 -16.11 6.98 39.77
CA GLY A 611 -15.88 7.50 38.41
C GLY A 611 -15.28 6.47 37.46
N TYR A 612 -15.08 6.87 36.20
CA TYR A 612 -14.51 6.04 35.15
C TYR A 612 -13.07 5.62 35.51
N THR A 613 -12.84 4.32 35.68
CA THR A 613 -11.50 3.75 35.74
C THR A 613 -11.02 3.49 34.32
N PHE A 614 -9.99 4.23 33.89
CA PHE A 614 -9.30 3.95 32.63
C PHE A 614 -8.68 2.53 32.70
N GLY A 615 -9.14 1.60 31.85
CA GLY A 615 -8.66 0.22 31.90
C GLY A 615 -9.36 -0.82 31.01
N THR A 616 -10.59 -0.58 30.55
CA THR A 616 -11.34 -1.56 29.75
C THR A 616 -10.95 -1.55 28.27
N ARG A 617 -10.37 -2.67 27.83
CA ARG A 617 -9.86 -2.94 26.47
C ARG A 617 -11.00 -3.08 25.44
N PRO A 618 -10.76 -2.84 24.13
CA PRO A 618 -11.78 -2.77 23.08
C PRO A 618 -12.30 -4.15 22.61
N HIS A 619 -12.07 -5.23 23.36
CA HIS A 619 -12.51 -6.57 22.96
C HIS A 619 -13.99 -6.80 23.30
N ALA A 620 -14.73 -7.43 22.40
CA ALA A 620 -16.10 -7.84 22.65
C ALA A 620 -16.14 -8.94 23.73
N THR A 621 -16.96 -8.73 24.76
CA THR A 621 -17.22 -9.69 25.85
C THR A 621 -18.42 -10.59 25.57
N THR A 622 -19.38 -10.12 24.78
CA THR A 622 -20.47 -10.96 24.26
C THR A 622 -20.78 -10.55 22.84
N GLU A 623 -21.01 -11.52 21.97
CA GLU A 623 -21.50 -11.33 20.61
C GLU A 623 -22.82 -12.09 20.48
N THR A 624 -23.78 -11.51 19.75
CA THR A 624 -25.09 -12.10 19.50
C THR A 624 -25.32 -12.16 18.00
N ASP A 625 -25.47 -13.37 17.47
CA ASP A 625 -25.75 -13.61 16.06
C ASP A 625 -27.17 -13.15 15.67
N ALA A 626 -27.44 -13.05 14.37
CA ALA A 626 -28.76 -12.69 13.86
C ALA A 626 -29.89 -13.70 14.19
N SER A 627 -29.56 -14.86 14.76
CA SER A 627 -30.50 -15.86 15.27
C SER A 627 -30.76 -15.70 16.78
N GLY A 628 -30.13 -14.73 17.45
CA GLY A 628 -30.20 -14.51 18.89
C GLY A 628 -29.34 -15.45 19.73
N ARG A 629 -28.42 -16.21 19.12
CA ARG A 629 -27.45 -17.05 19.83
C ARG A 629 -26.31 -16.18 20.35
N VAL A 630 -25.87 -16.44 21.58
CA VAL A 630 -24.85 -15.62 22.26
C VAL A 630 -23.56 -16.42 22.41
N THR A 631 -22.45 -15.84 21.94
CA THR A 631 -21.09 -16.25 22.27
C THR A 631 -20.56 -15.30 23.34
N THR A 632 -19.86 -15.82 24.35
CA THR A 632 -19.25 -15.01 25.43
C THR A 632 -17.75 -15.22 25.46
N HIS A 633 -16.99 -14.15 25.66
CA HIS A 633 -15.53 -14.18 25.76
C HIS A 633 -15.07 -13.63 27.11
N THR A 634 -14.16 -14.35 27.75
CA THR A 634 -13.48 -13.91 28.97
C THR A 634 -12.02 -13.63 28.66
N TYR A 635 -11.51 -12.52 29.19
CA TYR A 635 -10.14 -12.08 29.01
C TYR A 635 -9.42 -11.96 30.36
N ASP A 636 -8.10 -12.08 30.37
CA ASP A 636 -7.28 -11.76 31.53
C ASP A 636 -7.07 -10.24 31.69
N ALA A 637 -6.27 -9.83 32.68
CA ALA A 637 -5.96 -8.42 32.92
C ALA A 637 -5.05 -7.78 31.84
N VAL A 638 -4.27 -8.59 31.12
CA VAL A 638 -3.36 -8.16 30.04
C VAL A 638 -3.99 -8.24 28.64
N GLY A 639 -5.23 -8.73 28.53
CA GLY A 639 -6.07 -8.67 27.34
C GLY A 639 -6.17 -9.98 26.55
N HIS A 640 -5.51 -11.06 26.98
CA HIS A 640 -5.63 -12.34 26.27
C HIS A 640 -6.99 -12.97 26.50
N ARG A 641 -7.53 -13.61 25.46
CA ARG A 641 -8.75 -14.40 25.57
C ARG A 641 -8.43 -15.72 26.27
N ILE A 642 -8.86 -15.85 27.53
CA ILE A 642 -8.65 -17.06 28.33
C ILE A 642 -9.79 -18.06 28.21
N ARG A 643 -10.97 -17.65 27.72
CA ARG A 643 -12.12 -18.53 27.52
C ARG A 643 -13.12 -18.00 26.49
N THR A 644 -13.70 -18.91 25.70
CA THR A 644 -14.89 -18.67 24.88
C THR A 644 -15.97 -19.67 25.24
N ASP A 645 -17.17 -19.19 25.55
CA ASP A 645 -18.39 -19.99 25.68
C ASP A 645 -19.25 -19.79 24.43
N HIS A 646 -19.34 -20.83 23.59
CA HIS A 646 -20.14 -20.84 22.36
C HIS A 646 -21.61 -21.21 22.65
N PRO A 647 -22.55 -20.92 21.72
CA PRO A 647 -23.95 -21.29 21.86
C PRO A 647 -24.14 -22.79 22.06
N THR A 648 -24.93 -23.18 23.08
CA THR A 648 -25.20 -24.60 23.38
C THR A 648 -25.92 -25.29 22.22
N VAL A 649 -25.42 -26.46 21.80
CA VAL A 649 -26.05 -27.31 20.78
C VAL A 649 -26.72 -28.51 21.45
N THR A 650 -27.95 -28.81 21.03
CA THR A 650 -28.64 -30.05 21.40
C THR A 650 -28.22 -31.18 20.46
N ILE A 651 -27.20 -31.95 20.85
CA ILE A 651 -26.73 -33.10 20.07
C ILE A 651 -27.65 -34.30 20.33
N GLY A 652 -28.27 -34.83 19.27
CA GLY A 652 -29.32 -35.85 19.35
C GLY A 652 -28.91 -37.25 19.85
N THR A 653 -27.67 -37.43 20.32
CA THR A 653 -27.10 -38.71 20.76
C THR A 653 -26.82 -38.80 22.26
N LEU A 654 -26.96 -37.70 23.03
CA LEU A 654 -26.68 -37.68 24.47
C LEU A 654 -27.88 -37.14 25.29
N ASP A 655 -28.88 -38.01 25.52
CA ASP A 655 -30.08 -37.80 26.36
C ASP A 655 -30.90 -36.51 26.10
N GLY A 656 -30.65 -35.80 24.99
CA GLY A 656 -31.29 -34.52 24.67
C GLY A 656 -30.82 -33.35 25.54
N LEU A 657 -29.71 -33.49 26.28
CA LEU A 657 -29.19 -32.43 27.14
C LEU A 657 -28.29 -31.47 26.35
N PRO A 658 -28.51 -30.14 26.44
CA PRO A 658 -27.64 -29.15 25.80
C PRO A 658 -26.24 -29.24 26.39
N GLN A 659 -25.23 -29.35 25.53
CA GLN A 659 -23.82 -29.33 25.95
C GLN A 659 -23.25 -27.92 25.78
N PRO A 660 -22.49 -27.40 26.75
CA PRO A 660 -21.69 -26.19 26.55
C PRO A 660 -20.50 -26.53 25.65
N ILE A 661 -20.28 -25.69 24.63
CA ILE A 661 -19.11 -25.78 23.74
C ILE A 661 -18.17 -24.68 24.25
N VAL A 662 -17.05 -25.08 24.85
CA VAL A 662 -16.14 -24.16 25.56
C VAL A 662 -14.71 -24.37 25.09
N GLU A 663 -14.01 -23.28 24.86
CA GLU A 663 -12.57 -23.26 24.62
C GLU A 663 -11.88 -22.49 25.74
N GLU A 664 -10.72 -22.94 26.19
CA GLU A 664 -9.94 -22.29 27.25
C GLU A 664 -8.46 -22.18 26.86
N TRP A 665 -7.81 -21.09 27.28
CA TRP A 665 -6.41 -20.79 26.99
C TRP A 665 -5.71 -20.22 28.23
N GLU A 666 -4.47 -20.64 28.48
CA GLU A 666 -3.58 -20.11 29.53
C GLU A 666 -2.35 -19.46 28.87
N TYR A 667 -1.85 -18.36 29.44
CA TYR A 667 -0.72 -17.59 28.92
C TYR A 667 0.33 -17.34 30.01
N ASP A 668 1.58 -17.11 29.61
CA ASP A 668 2.65 -16.69 30.51
C ASP A 668 2.81 -15.17 30.65
N ASP A 669 3.83 -14.75 31.40
CA ASP A 669 4.17 -13.35 31.69
C ASP A 669 4.65 -12.53 30.48
N ARG A 670 4.74 -13.15 29.30
CA ARG A 670 5.16 -12.51 28.03
C ARG A 670 4.11 -12.69 26.92
N GLY A 671 2.89 -13.07 27.27
CA GLY A 671 1.78 -13.25 26.33
C GLY A 671 1.85 -14.50 25.46
N ARG A 672 2.67 -15.49 25.84
CA ARG A 672 2.79 -16.74 25.08
C ARG A 672 1.84 -17.80 25.61
N LEU A 673 1.14 -18.48 24.70
CA LEU A 673 0.20 -19.55 25.02
C LEU A 673 0.92 -20.72 25.71
N THR A 674 0.52 -21.08 26.94
CA THR A 674 1.08 -22.22 27.69
C THR A 674 0.16 -23.44 27.72
N ARG A 675 -1.16 -23.25 27.61
CA ARG A 675 -2.14 -24.35 27.47
C ARG A 675 -3.31 -23.91 26.59
N GLN A 676 -3.83 -24.83 25.80
CA GLN A 676 -5.14 -24.74 25.16
C GLN A 676 -5.99 -25.96 25.53
N THR A 677 -7.29 -25.78 25.69
CA THR A 677 -8.30 -26.84 25.77
C THR A 677 -9.36 -26.58 24.71
N ASP A 678 -9.59 -27.56 23.83
CA ASP A 678 -10.57 -27.48 22.76
C ASP A 678 -12.01 -27.86 23.23
N PRO A 679 -13.05 -27.70 22.39
CA PRO A 679 -14.42 -28.04 22.77
C PRO A 679 -14.68 -29.53 23.00
N GLY A 680 -13.77 -30.41 22.58
CA GLY A 680 -13.78 -31.84 22.88
C GLY A 680 -13.11 -32.19 24.21
N GLY A 681 -12.50 -31.21 24.89
CA GLY A 681 -11.71 -31.39 26.10
C GLY A 681 -10.28 -31.86 25.85
N LEU A 682 -9.78 -31.82 24.61
CA LEU A 682 -8.38 -32.14 24.29
C LEU A 682 -7.47 -31.04 24.82
N VAL A 683 -6.54 -31.42 25.68
CA VAL A 683 -5.53 -30.49 26.23
C VAL A 683 -4.28 -30.52 25.36
N THR A 684 -3.78 -29.33 25.02
CA THR A 684 -2.45 -29.12 24.43
C THR A 684 -1.65 -28.17 25.31
N ASP A 685 -0.56 -28.65 25.91
CA ASP A 685 0.40 -27.83 26.66
C ASP A 685 1.57 -27.39 25.76
N TYR A 686 2.08 -26.19 26.00
CA TYR A 686 3.17 -25.55 25.26
C TYR A 686 4.27 -25.14 26.23
N GLY A 687 5.50 -25.62 26.00
CA GLY A 687 6.66 -25.28 26.81
C GLY A 687 7.68 -24.49 26.01
N TYR A 688 8.33 -23.52 26.66
CA TYR A 688 9.30 -22.62 26.05
C TYR A 688 10.68 -22.75 26.70
N TYR A 689 11.75 -22.47 25.95
CA TYR A 689 13.10 -22.44 26.50
C TYR A 689 13.25 -21.32 27.54
N PRO A 690 13.70 -21.63 28.77
CA PRO A 690 13.80 -20.64 29.86
C PRO A 690 15.14 -19.89 29.92
N SER A 691 16.14 -20.30 29.11
CA SER A 691 17.47 -19.66 29.05
C SER A 691 18.27 -20.17 27.85
N GLY A 692 19.36 -19.46 27.52
CA GLY A 692 20.31 -19.85 26.47
C GLY A 692 19.95 -19.28 25.08
N PRO A 693 20.65 -19.67 24.00
CA PRO A 693 20.45 -19.08 22.67
C PRO A 693 19.00 -19.20 22.14
N MET A 694 18.30 -20.26 22.55
CA MET A 694 16.91 -20.54 22.17
C MET A 694 15.87 -19.99 23.18
N GLU A 695 16.28 -19.32 24.26
CA GLU A 695 15.38 -18.72 25.27
C GLU A 695 14.18 -18.04 24.61
N GLY A 696 12.99 -18.09 25.18
CA GLY A 696 11.83 -17.41 24.57
C GLY A 696 11.13 -18.21 23.46
N TRP A 697 11.83 -19.10 22.76
CA TRP A 697 11.26 -19.90 21.67
C TRP A 697 10.56 -21.17 22.17
N LEU A 698 9.64 -21.69 21.35
CA LEU A 698 8.91 -22.93 21.62
C LEU A 698 9.91 -24.09 21.72
N ALA A 699 9.82 -24.86 22.80
CA ALA A 699 10.65 -26.02 23.08
C ALA A 699 9.84 -27.32 22.96
N THR A 700 8.59 -27.33 23.43
CA THR A 700 7.71 -28.50 23.44
C THR A 700 6.26 -28.15 23.08
N LYS A 701 5.59 -29.05 22.35
CA LYS A 701 4.13 -29.08 22.21
C LYS A 701 3.66 -30.47 22.63
N THR A 702 2.85 -30.56 23.69
CA THR A 702 2.38 -31.82 24.28
C THR A 702 0.88 -31.92 24.09
N VAL A 703 0.42 -32.87 23.28
CA VAL A 703 -1.00 -33.13 23.04
C VAL A 703 -1.42 -34.35 23.85
N ASP A 704 -2.44 -34.21 24.70
CA ASP A 704 -2.84 -35.29 25.61
C ASP A 704 -4.30 -35.76 25.42
N PRO A 705 -4.57 -36.63 24.43
CA PRO A 705 -5.93 -37.10 24.16
C PRO A 705 -6.44 -38.16 25.14
N LEU A 706 -5.57 -38.83 25.90
CA LEU A 706 -5.91 -40.02 26.71
C LEU A 706 -5.00 -40.24 27.96
N GLY A 707 -4.19 -39.27 28.38
CA GLY A 707 -3.12 -39.47 29.37
C GLY A 707 -1.81 -40.02 28.77
N LEU A 708 -1.61 -39.83 27.46
CA LEU A 708 -0.44 -40.27 26.68
C LEU A 708 0.66 -39.21 26.57
N ALA A 709 0.35 -37.92 26.78
CA ALA A 709 1.29 -36.80 26.72
C ALA A 709 2.21 -36.82 25.47
N LEU A 710 1.61 -36.88 24.27
CA LEU A 710 2.34 -36.96 23.00
C LEU A 710 3.12 -35.67 22.76
N THR A 711 4.43 -35.71 23.04
CA THR A 711 5.30 -34.52 23.10
C THR A 711 6.17 -34.40 21.85
N THR A 712 5.93 -33.36 21.05
CA THR A 712 6.82 -32.92 19.97
C THR A 712 7.82 -31.90 20.53
N THR A 713 9.11 -32.01 20.20
CA THR A 713 10.13 -31.02 20.63
C THR A 713 10.71 -30.23 19.46
N TYR A 714 11.15 -29.00 19.73
CA TYR A 714 11.63 -28.06 18.72
C TYR A 714 13.00 -27.48 19.09
N GLU A 715 13.89 -27.33 18.12
CA GLU A 715 15.12 -26.54 18.25
C GLU A 715 15.09 -25.40 17.23
N THR A 716 15.64 -24.23 17.59
CA THR A 716 15.65 -23.03 16.74
C THR A 716 17.05 -22.45 16.58
N ASP A 717 17.27 -21.73 15.49
CA ASP A 717 18.44 -20.86 15.35
C ASP A 717 18.28 -19.54 16.11
N ALA A 718 19.31 -18.69 16.04
CA ALA A 718 19.34 -17.41 16.75
C ALA A 718 18.27 -16.41 16.30
N LEU A 719 17.64 -16.60 15.13
CA LEU A 719 16.52 -15.82 14.61
C LEU A 719 15.15 -16.40 15.02
N GLY A 720 15.12 -17.59 15.66
CA GLY A 720 13.88 -18.27 16.05
C GLY A 720 13.32 -19.21 14.99
N ARG A 721 14.05 -19.47 13.90
CA ARG A 721 13.61 -20.36 12.82
C ARG A 721 13.84 -21.81 13.23
N VAL A 722 12.86 -22.69 12.99
CA VAL A 722 12.86 -24.08 13.50
C VAL A 722 13.81 -24.97 12.69
N THR A 723 14.99 -25.24 13.24
CA THR A 723 16.04 -26.07 12.60
C THR A 723 15.83 -27.56 12.80
N ARG A 724 15.10 -27.98 13.86
CA ARG A 724 14.81 -29.39 14.14
C ARG A 724 13.45 -29.55 14.82
N ILE A 725 12.71 -30.57 14.39
CA ILE A 725 11.45 -31.00 15.01
C ILE A 725 11.61 -32.48 15.35
N VAL A 726 11.35 -32.89 16.59
CA VAL A 726 11.33 -34.30 17.01
C VAL A 726 9.90 -34.71 17.31
N ASP A 727 9.41 -35.75 16.63
CA ASP A 727 8.06 -36.28 16.82
C ASP A 727 7.90 -37.04 18.16
N PRO A 728 6.66 -37.33 18.62
CA PRO A 728 6.43 -38.04 19.88
C PRO A 728 6.99 -39.46 19.98
N ILE A 729 7.50 -40.03 18.88
CA ILE A 729 8.18 -41.33 18.87
C ILE A 729 9.71 -41.19 18.72
N GLY A 730 10.24 -39.98 18.85
CA GLY A 730 11.68 -39.68 18.94
C GLY A 730 12.39 -39.53 17.60
N ARG A 731 11.67 -39.42 16.48
CA ARG A 731 12.25 -39.23 15.15
C ARG A 731 12.30 -37.76 14.77
N ASP A 732 13.36 -37.32 14.11
CA ASP A 732 13.60 -35.91 13.84
C ASP A 732 13.56 -35.50 12.35
N THR A 733 12.98 -34.34 12.07
CA THR A 733 13.04 -33.63 10.79
C THR A 733 13.96 -32.43 10.94
N LEU A 734 14.86 -32.20 9.97
CA LEU A 734 15.83 -31.09 9.99
C LEU A 734 15.50 -30.05 8.91
N HIS A 735 15.82 -28.78 9.19
CA HIS A 735 15.69 -27.67 8.24
C HIS A 735 16.95 -26.80 8.21
N THR A 736 17.28 -26.25 7.04
CA THR A 736 18.31 -25.22 6.87
C THR A 736 17.73 -24.01 6.15
N TYR A 737 18.16 -22.83 6.60
CA TYR A 737 17.74 -21.53 6.08
C TYR A 737 18.95 -20.73 5.61
N ASP A 738 18.75 -19.80 4.66
CA ASP A 738 19.78 -18.83 4.25
C ASP A 738 19.67 -17.50 5.02
N ALA A 739 20.43 -16.48 4.59
CA ALA A 739 20.37 -15.14 5.18
C ALA A 739 19.07 -14.37 4.84
N LEU A 740 18.32 -14.77 3.80
CA LEU A 740 17.07 -14.14 3.38
C LEU A 740 15.83 -14.79 4.00
N ASP A 741 16.01 -15.55 5.09
CA ASP A 741 14.98 -16.33 5.79
C ASP A 741 14.28 -17.39 4.91
N ARG A 742 14.89 -17.79 3.79
CA ARG A 742 14.34 -18.79 2.87
C ARG A 742 14.72 -20.19 3.32
N TRP A 743 13.77 -21.12 3.23
CA TRP A 743 13.94 -22.52 3.61
C TRP A 743 14.58 -23.32 2.46
N ILE A 744 15.90 -23.47 2.49
CA ILE A 744 16.69 -24.01 1.37
C ILE A 744 16.93 -25.52 1.42
N ARG A 745 16.80 -26.17 2.60
CA ARG A 745 16.93 -27.63 2.75
C ARG A 745 16.00 -28.17 3.81
N SER A 746 15.44 -29.34 3.56
CA SER A 746 14.82 -30.20 4.58
C SER A 746 15.32 -31.63 4.49
N GLU A 747 15.41 -32.30 5.63
CA GLU A 747 15.76 -33.72 5.72
C GLU A 747 14.71 -34.44 6.58
N SER A 748 14.18 -35.54 6.06
CA SER A 748 13.22 -36.39 6.78
C SER A 748 13.85 -37.02 8.04
N PRO A 749 13.03 -37.64 8.90
CA PRO A 749 13.46 -38.75 9.75
C PRO A 749 14.34 -39.76 9.00
N GLU A 750 15.24 -40.42 9.74
CA GLU A 750 15.97 -41.57 9.19
C GLU A 750 14.98 -42.68 8.80
N ALA A 751 14.95 -43.01 7.51
CA ALA A 751 14.17 -44.12 6.97
C ALA A 751 14.89 -45.45 7.22
N THR A 752 16.22 -45.42 7.08
CA THR A 752 17.17 -46.49 7.39
C THR A 752 18.36 -45.84 8.10
N ALA A 753 19.13 -46.57 8.90
CA ALA A 753 20.23 -46.01 9.71
C ALA A 753 21.22 -45.15 8.89
N GLY A 754 21.31 -43.86 9.21
CA GLY A 754 22.14 -42.87 8.50
C GLY A 754 21.59 -42.41 7.14
N VAL A 755 20.32 -42.69 6.83
CA VAL A 755 19.68 -42.39 5.54
C VAL A 755 18.41 -41.56 5.74
N ARG A 756 18.44 -40.32 5.25
CA ARG A 756 17.30 -39.39 5.20
C ARG A 756 16.91 -39.11 3.75
N VAL A 757 15.66 -38.74 3.50
CA VAL A 757 15.23 -38.11 2.25
C VAL A 757 15.53 -36.63 2.37
N ARG A 758 16.41 -36.11 1.52
CA ARG A 758 16.70 -34.68 1.42
C ARG A 758 15.81 -34.00 0.37
N THR A 759 15.37 -32.79 0.67
CA THR A 759 14.72 -31.90 -0.28
C THR A 759 15.44 -30.55 -0.29
N ASP A 760 16.06 -30.22 -1.41
CA ASP A 760 16.77 -28.96 -1.63
C ASP A 760 15.88 -27.99 -2.43
N ARG A 761 15.92 -26.71 -2.07
CA ARG A 761 15.10 -25.65 -2.68
C ARG A 761 16.00 -24.51 -3.15
N TYR A 762 15.71 -24.03 -4.36
CA TYR A 762 16.43 -22.93 -5.00
C TYR A 762 15.43 -21.83 -5.32
N TYR A 763 15.85 -20.61 -5.04
CA TYR A 763 15.05 -19.40 -5.14
C TYR A 763 15.76 -18.41 -6.06
N ASP A 764 15.01 -17.67 -6.88
CA ASP A 764 15.56 -16.57 -7.67
C ASP A 764 15.94 -15.36 -6.79
N ALA A 765 16.42 -14.30 -7.43
CA ALA A 765 16.81 -13.05 -6.77
C ALA A 765 15.63 -12.30 -6.12
N THR A 766 14.38 -12.53 -6.55
CA THR A 766 13.17 -11.93 -5.96
C THR A 766 12.58 -12.76 -4.82
N GLY A 767 12.98 -14.03 -4.68
CA GLY A 767 12.55 -14.92 -3.61
C GLY A 767 11.52 -15.97 -4.03
N HIS A 768 11.21 -16.10 -5.33
CA HIS A 768 10.33 -17.16 -5.83
C HIS A 768 11.07 -18.50 -5.89
N LEU A 769 10.40 -19.58 -5.50
CA LEU A 769 10.92 -20.95 -5.55
C LEU A 769 11.01 -21.41 -7.01
N VAL A 770 12.18 -21.31 -7.65
CA VAL A 770 12.38 -21.69 -9.06
C VAL A 770 12.69 -23.16 -9.26
N ARG A 771 13.18 -23.87 -8.24
CA ARG A 771 13.49 -25.30 -8.34
C ARG A 771 13.40 -26.01 -6.99
N THR A 772 12.95 -27.26 -7.01
CA THR A 772 13.01 -28.21 -5.89
C THR A 772 13.64 -29.51 -6.36
N ASP A 773 14.64 -30.02 -5.63
CA ASP A 773 15.24 -31.33 -5.84
C ASP A 773 14.86 -32.24 -4.67
N VAL A 774 14.27 -33.40 -4.92
CA VAL A 774 13.97 -34.42 -3.89
C VAL A 774 14.85 -35.65 -4.12
N GLU A 775 15.59 -36.10 -3.13
CA GLU A 775 16.44 -37.30 -3.26
C GLU A 775 15.65 -38.54 -3.72
N ASN A 776 16.04 -39.09 -4.86
CA ASN A 776 15.41 -40.25 -5.45
C ASN A 776 15.94 -41.52 -4.77
N ARG A 777 15.04 -42.24 -4.08
CA ARG A 777 15.38 -43.43 -3.31
C ARG A 777 14.41 -44.57 -3.57
N ASP A 778 14.93 -45.78 -3.58
CA ASP A 778 14.12 -46.99 -3.66
C ASP A 778 13.37 -47.30 -2.35
N ALA A 779 12.58 -48.37 -2.36
CA ALA A 779 11.86 -48.83 -1.16
C ALA A 779 12.77 -49.36 -0.02
N SER A 780 14.08 -49.48 -0.24
CA SER A 780 15.08 -49.80 0.80
C SER A 780 15.81 -48.57 1.35
N GLY A 781 15.61 -47.40 0.73
CA GLY A 781 16.29 -46.14 1.02
C GLY A 781 17.62 -45.96 0.27
N ALA A 782 18.01 -46.87 -0.61
CA ALA A 782 19.18 -46.71 -1.47
C ALA A 782 18.95 -45.57 -2.47
N LEU A 783 20.01 -44.82 -2.80
CA LEU A 783 19.96 -43.81 -3.86
C LEU A 783 19.87 -44.50 -5.22
N GLU A 784 18.89 -44.11 -6.02
CA GLU A 784 18.69 -44.62 -7.38
C GLU A 784 19.51 -43.85 -8.42
N ALA A 785 19.48 -44.33 -9.67
CA ALA A 785 19.96 -43.55 -10.80
C ALA A 785 19.15 -42.24 -10.91
N ASN A 786 19.83 -41.12 -11.18
CA ASN A 786 19.33 -39.75 -10.99
C ASN A 786 19.01 -39.54 -9.51
N ALA A 787 20.04 -39.15 -8.75
CA ALA A 787 20.00 -39.12 -7.28
C ALA A 787 19.01 -38.10 -6.69
N ALA A 788 18.41 -37.24 -7.53
CA ALA A 788 17.26 -36.41 -7.18
C ALA A 788 16.26 -36.36 -8.35
N MET A 789 14.97 -36.25 -8.01
CA MET A 789 13.90 -35.85 -8.93
C MET A 789 13.73 -34.34 -8.86
N THR A 790 13.69 -33.69 -10.03
CA THR A 790 13.66 -32.24 -10.16
C THR A 790 12.26 -31.71 -10.49
N THR A 791 11.82 -30.68 -9.78
CA THR A 791 10.68 -29.82 -10.18
C THR A 791 11.19 -28.40 -10.43
N VAL A 792 10.87 -27.81 -11.57
CA VAL A 792 11.21 -26.42 -11.94
C VAL A 792 9.95 -25.58 -12.04
N HIS A 793 10.01 -24.34 -11.58
CA HIS A 793 8.94 -23.34 -11.70
C HIS A 793 9.47 -22.09 -12.42
N VAL A 794 8.69 -21.58 -13.35
CA VAL A 794 8.98 -20.33 -14.09
C VAL A 794 7.93 -19.30 -13.75
N TYR A 795 8.39 -18.07 -13.54
CA TYR A 795 7.57 -16.93 -13.13
C TYR A 795 7.70 -15.79 -14.13
N ASP A 796 6.63 -15.01 -14.29
CA ASP A 796 6.67 -13.78 -15.08
C ASP A 796 7.30 -12.61 -14.29
N ALA A 797 7.18 -11.40 -14.85
CA ALA A 797 7.65 -10.17 -14.20
C ALA A 797 6.92 -9.87 -12.88
N LEU A 798 5.68 -10.34 -12.69
CA LEU A 798 4.86 -10.11 -11.50
C LEU A 798 4.97 -11.21 -10.45
N GLY A 799 5.83 -12.21 -10.65
CA GLY A 799 5.93 -13.34 -9.75
C GLY A 799 4.74 -14.32 -9.86
N ARG A 800 3.96 -14.26 -10.94
CA ARG A 800 2.92 -15.25 -11.23
C ARG A 800 3.56 -16.47 -11.90
N ARG A 801 3.21 -17.69 -11.45
CA ARG A 801 3.83 -18.93 -11.94
C ARG A 801 3.24 -19.35 -13.29
N VAL A 802 3.95 -19.05 -14.38
CA VAL A 802 3.53 -19.34 -15.76
C VAL A 802 3.88 -20.73 -16.25
N ARG A 803 4.86 -21.42 -15.65
CA ARG A 803 5.17 -22.82 -15.98
C ARG A 803 5.62 -23.62 -14.75
N THR A 804 5.23 -24.87 -14.68
CA THR A 804 5.86 -25.90 -13.82
C THR A 804 6.30 -27.06 -14.71
N VAL A 805 7.47 -27.62 -14.42
CA VAL A 805 8.04 -28.76 -15.14
C VAL A 805 8.49 -29.79 -14.11
N GLU A 806 8.04 -31.03 -14.24
CA GLU A 806 8.32 -32.13 -13.30
C GLU A 806 9.08 -33.25 -14.01
N GLU A 807 10.19 -33.69 -13.42
CA GLU A 807 10.96 -34.84 -13.87
C GLU A 807 10.15 -36.14 -13.66
N THR A 808 10.13 -36.99 -14.67
CA THR A 808 9.34 -38.25 -14.70
C THR A 808 10.15 -39.47 -15.11
N GLY A 809 11.42 -39.28 -15.44
CA GLY A 809 12.30 -40.31 -15.98
C GLY A 809 13.75 -40.15 -15.52
N SER A 810 14.70 -40.35 -16.43
CA SER A 810 16.12 -40.44 -16.12
C SER A 810 16.93 -39.26 -16.70
N TYR A 811 16.80 -38.07 -16.11
CA TYR A 811 17.49 -36.88 -16.63
C TYR A 811 18.80 -36.55 -15.90
N THR A 812 19.92 -36.96 -16.48
CA THR A 812 21.27 -36.64 -15.98
C THR A 812 21.83 -35.31 -16.53
N ALA A 813 21.15 -34.18 -16.35
CA ALA A 813 21.81 -32.89 -16.47
C ALA A 813 22.26 -32.38 -15.10
N SER A 814 23.56 -32.12 -14.96
CA SER A 814 24.02 -31.13 -14.00
C SER A 814 23.50 -29.76 -14.44
N ILE A 815 22.40 -29.28 -13.85
CA ILE A 815 21.95 -27.89 -13.97
C ILE A 815 22.76 -27.06 -12.96
N PRO A 816 23.82 -26.33 -13.37
CA PRO A 816 24.79 -25.77 -12.43
C PRO A 816 24.54 -24.28 -12.18
N GLY A 817 24.03 -23.94 -11.00
CA GLY A 817 24.50 -22.78 -10.23
C GLY A 817 24.42 -21.37 -10.85
N THR A 818 23.39 -21.04 -11.62
CA THR A 818 23.04 -19.63 -11.92
C THR A 818 21.65 -19.29 -11.37
N PRO A 819 21.42 -18.15 -10.69
CA PRO A 819 20.15 -17.88 -10.01
C PRO A 819 19.02 -17.37 -10.90
N ASP A 820 19.32 -16.99 -12.14
CA ASP A 820 18.30 -16.69 -13.16
C ASP A 820 17.70 -18.00 -13.67
N ALA A 821 16.36 -18.06 -13.76
CA ALA A 821 15.59 -19.29 -13.85
C ALA A 821 16.14 -20.32 -14.87
N PRO A 822 16.17 -21.63 -14.55
CA PRO A 822 16.69 -22.64 -15.47
C PRO A 822 16.01 -22.55 -16.83
N ASP A 823 16.78 -22.54 -17.92
CA ASP A 823 16.22 -22.49 -19.27
C ASP A 823 15.48 -23.79 -19.61
N VAL A 824 14.18 -23.77 -19.35
CA VAL A 824 13.22 -24.85 -19.64
C VAL A 824 13.01 -25.09 -21.14
N ALA A 825 13.57 -24.27 -22.04
CA ALA A 825 13.53 -24.51 -23.48
C ALA A 825 14.54 -25.58 -23.95
N GLY A 826 15.47 -26.02 -23.08
CA GLY A 826 16.46 -27.06 -23.35
C GLY A 826 16.20 -28.42 -22.69
N LEU A 827 15.11 -28.59 -21.94
CA LEU A 827 14.79 -29.85 -21.27
C LEU A 827 14.18 -30.87 -22.27
N PRO A 828 14.55 -32.17 -22.21
CA PRO A 828 14.02 -33.18 -23.11
C PRO A 828 12.62 -33.63 -22.70
N ASP A 829 11.65 -33.34 -23.57
CA ASP A 829 10.23 -33.70 -23.42
C ASP A 829 9.94 -35.18 -23.06
N SER A 830 10.86 -36.11 -23.31
CA SER A 830 10.67 -37.53 -22.96
C SER A 830 10.89 -37.86 -21.49
N GLU A 831 11.56 -36.98 -20.74
CA GLU A 831 11.91 -37.18 -19.32
C GLU A 831 11.13 -36.25 -18.39
N PHE A 832 10.37 -35.30 -18.93
CA PHE A 832 9.65 -34.27 -18.19
C PHE A 832 8.18 -34.20 -18.57
N ARG A 833 7.36 -33.66 -17.67
CA ARG A 833 6.00 -33.19 -17.98
C ARG A 833 5.87 -31.73 -17.61
N SER A 834 5.10 -30.97 -18.38
CA SER A 834 4.90 -29.55 -18.11
C SER A 834 3.44 -29.14 -17.93
N PHE A 835 3.24 -28.12 -17.09
CA PHE A 835 1.96 -27.44 -16.88
C PHE A 835 2.21 -25.95 -17.13
N VAL A 836 1.52 -25.36 -18.10
CA VAL A 836 1.71 -23.96 -18.53
C VAL A 836 0.42 -23.18 -18.25
N VAL A 837 0.57 -21.95 -17.77
CA VAL A 837 -0.51 -21.04 -17.41
C VAL A 837 -0.29 -19.69 -18.07
N GLU A 838 -1.30 -19.20 -18.76
CA GLU A 838 -1.40 -17.82 -19.23
C GLU A 838 -2.32 -17.03 -18.30
N TYR A 839 -2.03 -15.74 -18.16
CA TYR A 839 -2.82 -14.81 -17.35
C TYR A 839 -3.35 -13.68 -18.22
N ASP A 840 -4.53 -13.16 -17.87
CA ASP A 840 -5.04 -11.92 -18.43
C ASP A 840 -4.33 -10.68 -17.82
N ALA A 841 -4.70 -9.49 -18.30
CA ALA A 841 -4.10 -8.22 -17.85
C ALA A 841 -4.48 -7.87 -16.39
N ASN A 842 -5.56 -8.42 -15.85
CA ASN A 842 -6.02 -8.17 -14.49
C ASN A 842 -5.45 -9.19 -13.48
N GLY A 843 -4.84 -10.28 -13.95
CA GLY A 843 -4.17 -11.27 -13.12
C GLY A 843 -4.88 -12.61 -12.99
N HIS A 844 -6.01 -12.81 -13.69
CA HIS A 844 -6.71 -14.08 -13.68
C HIS A 844 -6.03 -15.07 -14.62
N ARG A 845 -6.05 -16.35 -14.26
CA ARG A 845 -5.67 -17.43 -15.16
C ARG A 845 -6.64 -17.43 -16.35
N SER A 846 -6.14 -17.16 -17.55
CA SER A 846 -6.95 -17.12 -18.77
C SER A 846 -6.85 -18.42 -19.58
N VAL A 847 -5.70 -19.10 -19.54
CA VAL A 847 -5.46 -20.38 -20.22
C VAL A 847 -4.59 -21.29 -19.35
N ALA A 848 -4.86 -22.59 -19.38
CA ALA A 848 -4.02 -23.63 -18.78
C ALA A 848 -3.83 -24.79 -19.77
N HIS A 849 -2.58 -25.20 -19.97
CA HIS A 849 -2.18 -26.35 -20.78
C HIS A 849 -1.64 -27.45 -19.87
N TYR A 850 -2.19 -28.66 -19.97
CA TYR A 850 -1.85 -29.78 -19.11
C TYR A 850 -0.95 -30.81 -19.82
N GLY A 851 0.12 -31.24 -19.16
CA GLY A 851 0.98 -32.34 -19.62
C GLY A 851 1.48 -32.17 -21.05
N GLU A 852 1.08 -33.09 -21.92
CA GLU A 852 1.47 -33.13 -23.33
C GLU A 852 0.92 -31.94 -24.16
N ALA A 853 -0.09 -31.21 -23.67
CA ALA A 853 -0.62 -30.02 -24.33
C ALA A 853 0.31 -28.81 -24.25
N ALA A 854 1.09 -28.71 -23.17
CA ALA A 854 2.10 -27.66 -23.00
C ALA A 854 3.27 -27.82 -23.98
N GLU A 855 3.43 -29.01 -24.54
CA GLU A 855 4.41 -29.38 -25.58
C GLU A 855 3.75 -29.49 -26.98
N GLY A 856 2.47 -29.14 -27.09
CA GLY A 856 1.71 -29.13 -28.36
C GLY A 856 1.35 -30.50 -28.93
N ARG A 857 1.47 -31.59 -28.15
CA ARG A 857 1.15 -32.96 -28.61
C ARG A 857 -0.34 -33.33 -28.45
N THR A 858 -0.95 -32.92 -27.33
CA THR A 858 -2.39 -33.05 -27.06
C THR A 858 -3.05 -31.66 -26.99
N PRO A 859 -3.12 -30.89 -28.11
CA PRO A 859 -3.62 -29.51 -28.11
C PRO A 859 -5.08 -29.35 -27.64
N GLU A 860 -5.81 -30.45 -27.50
CA GLU A 860 -7.11 -30.54 -26.85
C GLU A 860 -7.09 -30.52 -25.31
N GLU A 861 -5.99 -30.86 -24.61
CA GLU A 861 -5.92 -30.84 -23.14
C GLU A 861 -5.62 -29.42 -22.61
N VAL A 862 -6.50 -28.48 -22.98
CA VAL A 862 -6.45 -27.06 -22.63
C VAL A 862 -7.74 -26.65 -21.91
N GLU A 863 -7.60 -25.83 -20.87
CA GLU A 863 -8.70 -25.12 -20.21
C GLU A 863 -8.54 -23.61 -20.46
N ARG A 864 -9.61 -22.93 -20.88
CA ARG A 864 -9.68 -21.47 -21.02
C ARG A 864 -10.70 -20.93 -20.03
N GLN A 865 -10.44 -19.75 -19.48
CA GLN A 865 -11.33 -19.09 -18.54
C GLN A 865 -11.64 -17.66 -19.02
N GLU A 866 -12.91 -17.29 -19.00
CA GLU A 866 -13.41 -15.96 -19.36
C GLU A 866 -13.98 -15.28 -18.10
N PHE A 867 -13.68 -14.00 -17.90
CA PHE A 867 -14.11 -13.21 -16.73
C PHE A 867 -15.02 -12.05 -17.15
N ASP A 868 -16.05 -11.77 -16.35
CA ASP A 868 -16.95 -10.64 -16.55
C ASP A 868 -16.29 -9.29 -16.21
N GLU A 869 -16.99 -8.19 -16.46
CA GLU A 869 -16.48 -6.83 -16.28
C GLU A 869 -16.37 -6.39 -14.80
N ARG A 870 -16.61 -7.32 -13.86
CA ARG A 870 -16.34 -7.20 -12.42
C ARG A 870 -15.28 -8.21 -11.96
N ASP A 871 -14.56 -8.82 -12.89
CA ASP A 871 -13.55 -9.86 -12.67
C ASP A 871 -14.10 -11.18 -12.09
N LEU A 872 -15.39 -11.48 -12.30
CA LEU A 872 -15.98 -12.76 -11.88
C LEU A 872 -15.91 -13.79 -13.00
N LEU A 873 -15.50 -15.02 -12.68
CA LEU A 873 -15.36 -16.13 -13.64
C LEU A 873 -16.70 -16.41 -14.35
N PHE A 874 -16.82 -16.02 -15.61
CA PHE A 874 -18.02 -16.18 -16.43
C PHE A 874 -18.08 -17.56 -17.09
N ARG A 875 -16.96 -18.05 -17.63
CA ARG A 875 -16.88 -19.39 -18.26
C ARG A 875 -15.58 -20.12 -18.00
N THR A 876 -15.69 -21.44 -17.98
CA THR A 876 -14.58 -22.37 -18.13
C THR A 876 -14.84 -23.25 -19.36
N ILE A 877 -13.93 -23.21 -20.34
CA ILE A 877 -14.03 -23.95 -21.60
C ILE A 877 -12.89 -24.97 -21.62
N ARG A 878 -13.21 -26.26 -21.60
CA ARG A 878 -12.23 -27.35 -21.70
C ARG A 878 -12.29 -27.99 -23.08
N GLY A 879 -11.16 -28.43 -23.62
CA GLY A 879 -11.15 -29.05 -24.95
C GLY A 879 -11.09 -28.04 -26.10
N THR A 880 -11.01 -28.56 -27.33
CA THR A 880 -11.10 -27.75 -28.54
C THR A 880 -12.00 -28.41 -29.59
N GLY A 881 -12.61 -27.59 -30.45
CA GLY A 881 -13.45 -28.06 -31.56
C GLY A 881 -14.63 -28.92 -31.10
N VAL A 882 -14.71 -30.16 -31.58
CA VAL A 882 -15.80 -31.10 -31.26
C VAL A 882 -15.67 -31.78 -29.89
N LEU A 883 -14.53 -31.61 -29.20
CA LEU A 883 -14.29 -32.14 -27.84
C LEU A 883 -14.45 -31.04 -26.77
N THR A 884 -15.06 -29.92 -27.12
CA THR A 884 -15.27 -28.80 -26.19
C THR A 884 -16.34 -29.14 -25.16
N ALA A 885 -16.09 -28.80 -23.90
CA ALA A 885 -17.05 -28.83 -22.80
C ALA A 885 -17.00 -27.49 -22.08
N THR A 886 -18.08 -26.71 -22.19
CA THR A 886 -18.19 -25.37 -21.61
C THR A 886 -19.06 -25.39 -20.36
N THR A 887 -18.53 -24.85 -19.27
CA THR A 887 -19.28 -24.48 -18.07
C THR A 887 -19.44 -22.95 -18.02
N GLN A 888 -20.66 -22.45 -17.81
CA GLN A 888 -20.94 -21.03 -17.61
C GLN A 888 -21.53 -20.76 -16.23
N PHE A 889 -21.09 -19.67 -15.60
CA PHE A 889 -21.54 -19.21 -14.30
C PHE A 889 -22.23 -17.83 -14.43
N ASP A 890 -23.45 -17.72 -13.93
CA ASP A 890 -24.16 -16.45 -13.81
C ASP A 890 -24.17 -16.00 -12.34
N TYR A 891 -24.06 -14.68 -12.14
CA TYR A 891 -24.01 -14.05 -10.83
C TYR A 891 -25.08 -12.97 -10.70
N ASP A 892 -25.52 -12.71 -9.49
CA ASP A 892 -26.39 -11.58 -9.19
C ASP A 892 -25.63 -10.23 -9.10
N GLY A 893 -26.34 -9.17 -8.70
CA GLY A 893 -25.76 -7.85 -8.49
C GLY A 893 -24.74 -7.75 -7.36
N ALA A 894 -24.68 -8.73 -6.45
CA ALA A 894 -23.71 -8.80 -5.36
C ALA A 894 -22.51 -9.72 -5.69
N GLY A 895 -22.43 -10.25 -6.91
CA GLY A 895 -21.36 -11.15 -7.32
C GLY A 895 -21.49 -12.56 -6.74
N ARG A 896 -22.68 -12.98 -6.30
CA ARG A 896 -22.94 -14.35 -5.83
C ARG A 896 -23.40 -15.22 -7.00
N ARG A 897 -22.83 -16.42 -7.13
CA ARG A 897 -23.21 -17.38 -8.18
C ARG A 897 -24.65 -17.85 -7.95
N VAL A 898 -25.51 -17.65 -8.95
CA VAL A 898 -26.94 -18.00 -8.91
C VAL A 898 -27.31 -19.14 -9.86
N VAL A 899 -26.57 -19.30 -10.97
CA VAL A 899 -26.77 -20.40 -11.93
C VAL A 899 -25.42 -20.90 -12.42
N GLU A 900 -25.29 -22.21 -12.55
CA GLU A 900 -24.18 -22.88 -13.22
C GLU A 900 -24.74 -23.79 -14.32
N ARG A 901 -24.14 -23.75 -15.51
CA ARG A 901 -24.54 -24.56 -16.66
C ARG A 901 -23.36 -25.30 -17.24
N GLU A 902 -23.34 -26.62 -17.12
CA GLU A 902 -22.29 -27.49 -17.68
C GLU A 902 -22.77 -28.14 -18.98
N GLY A 903 -21.90 -28.16 -20.01
CA GLY A 903 -22.16 -28.83 -21.29
C GLY A 903 -23.07 -28.04 -22.23
N LEU A 904 -22.80 -26.74 -22.39
CA LEU A 904 -23.54 -25.83 -23.30
C LEU A 904 -23.56 -26.30 -24.76
N GLU A 905 -22.67 -27.21 -25.15
CA GLU A 905 -22.62 -27.87 -26.45
C GLU A 905 -23.81 -28.83 -26.69
N SER A 906 -24.61 -29.11 -25.66
CA SER A 906 -25.77 -30.01 -25.70
C SER A 906 -26.94 -29.45 -24.88
N THR A 907 -27.82 -30.30 -24.33
CA THR A 907 -28.76 -29.86 -23.28
C THR A 907 -27.97 -29.75 -21.98
N PRO A 908 -27.74 -28.54 -21.44
CA PRO A 908 -26.84 -28.38 -20.32
C PRO A 908 -27.45 -28.92 -19.03
N ARG A 909 -26.59 -29.39 -18.13
CA ARG A 909 -26.94 -29.58 -16.71
C ARG A 909 -26.98 -28.21 -16.07
N VAL A 910 -28.05 -27.90 -15.33
CA VAL A 910 -28.29 -26.57 -14.77
C VAL A 910 -28.47 -26.66 -13.26
N TRP A 911 -27.45 -26.25 -12.51
CA TRP A 911 -27.60 -25.99 -11.08
C TRP A 911 -28.10 -24.56 -10.89
N SER A 912 -29.04 -24.36 -9.97
CA SER A 912 -29.42 -23.01 -9.55
C SER A 912 -29.48 -22.89 -8.04
N THR A 913 -29.04 -21.75 -7.52
CA THR A 913 -29.06 -21.42 -6.09
C THR A 913 -30.01 -20.26 -5.86
N ILE A 914 -31.15 -20.57 -5.25
CA ILE A 914 -32.13 -19.57 -4.83
C ILE A 914 -31.70 -19.02 -3.48
N HIS A 915 -31.63 -17.69 -3.40
CA HIS A 915 -31.29 -16.98 -2.19
C HIS A 915 -32.51 -16.27 -1.61
N ASP A 916 -32.57 -16.15 -0.29
CA ASP A 916 -33.55 -15.28 0.36
C ASP A 916 -33.22 -13.78 0.18
N ALA A 917 -34.11 -12.92 0.68
CA ALA A 917 -33.99 -11.47 0.54
C ALA A 917 -32.77 -10.87 1.27
N HIS A 918 -32.25 -11.54 2.30
CA HIS A 918 -31.00 -11.18 2.99
C HIS A 918 -29.76 -11.71 2.26
N GLY A 919 -29.95 -12.72 1.42
CA GLY A 919 -28.96 -13.28 0.53
C GLY A 919 -28.31 -14.57 1.01
N ARG A 920 -28.98 -15.32 1.89
CA ARG A 920 -28.57 -16.68 2.27
C ARG A 920 -29.08 -17.67 1.23
N SER A 921 -28.31 -18.70 0.90
CA SER A 921 -28.81 -19.83 0.10
C SER A 921 -29.92 -20.53 0.87
N VAL A 922 -31.09 -20.72 0.24
CA VAL A 922 -32.26 -21.40 0.84
C VAL A 922 -32.70 -22.62 0.05
N GLU A 923 -32.35 -22.71 -1.22
CA GLU A 923 -32.62 -23.86 -2.07
C GLU A 923 -31.52 -23.98 -3.14
N VAL A 924 -31.01 -25.21 -3.31
CA VAL A 924 -30.12 -25.56 -4.43
C VAL A 924 -30.86 -26.60 -5.27
N VAL A 925 -31.10 -26.27 -6.53
CA VAL A 925 -31.68 -27.20 -7.52
C VAL A 925 -30.53 -27.90 -8.23
N ASP A 926 -30.48 -29.23 -8.12
CA ASP A 926 -29.57 -30.15 -8.80
C ASP A 926 -30.32 -30.77 -10.01
N PRO A 927 -29.77 -30.78 -11.24
CA PRO A 927 -30.46 -31.13 -12.49
C PRO A 927 -30.81 -32.62 -12.72
#